data_AF-A0A7V2V2S4-F1
#
_entry.id   AF-A0A7V2V2S4-F1
#
_cell.length_a   1.000
_cell.length_b   1.000
_cell.length_c   1.000
_cell.angle_alpha   90.00
_cell.angle_beta   90.00
_cell.angle_gamma   90.00
#
_symmetry.space_group_name_H-M   'P 1'
#
loop_
_entity.id
_entity.type
_entity.pdbx_description
1 polymer ?
#
loop_
_entity_poly.entity_id
_entity_poly.type
_entity_poly.pdbx_seq_one_letter_code
_entity_poly.pdbx_strand_id
1 'polypeptide(L)'
;MRTPPMRVVPACLIALLSFSTPPILQADVVVLQDGRTIEGEVTDQGDAYAVKTKYGTLSIRKEEVRKVVRYDALLEEARSFHLGGRQALEKARRPDTTPEMRQAELASAGESLKRALDLFMEARAVASLGDVAGLDRVIAALREEIALCGTPPAPASLAPVAPPAVPPAPPPAGAGDSSASPPEAVSGLLARWTLDDGAGDVARDASGCGRHGFLHNGAAWAYDRTRRGVRFNGTTASVDTEGPLRLGGPFSLAFWINPGETQTTYATVLGNQNRLDGAPVGVCVQQYADAVNAYWLVIGSGGTWLTSKPVHLKAGAWRHVAAVCDGREAVLYVDGSEASRAPMHGFPVPNRQDPFRLGRSCMPGMYFNGLLSDVRIYARPLSAREVEDLAAAAASEAPFIRLPVPEGPALAAAEKEIRSRFKEEYANRSAEGQAALAAALLRIGRETKDADALRYAAFREAQDVAAAAGDLATACAAIDRLGELFETDAAELKAAAFKAAARTRDPEVAERVCAAGLNLLDSLAAEDAYEAALKVSVPLEDLARRLKSAEMLRGVQARVKDLRAQQSEWNRIRASVARLKESPDDPEACLAVGKYHAAVKEDWEAALPLLAKGSHAGLKEAAAKDLARPAGGAARAELGDLWWSVAERESGAFKTALQRRARFHYEPALSTLSGLARARVEKRIEEAARAELARTPFLAGCILALDFEGAVPSKREGKDVLLLRDASGAGNAAVLEGGRLVPGPRGRCAVLEGAAVIRLEKPLPVGDAWTIAWHQLFEGPWTAAQRSLTTNGPWHHHVLIRPAGILCSVATSGEITPSAVDVSSLKGWHHLAAVGKGGETVFYIDGREAGRAKNQEKGPILLIGNYLSGEQPMINPVDNILVFRIALPPEAILSLARR
;
A
#
# COMPACT_ATOMS: atom_id res chain seq x y z
N MET A 1 -8.78 41.98 -43.52
CA MET A 1 -8.93 42.07 -42.06
C MET A 1 -10.33 41.62 -41.69
N ARG A 2 -10.51 40.34 -41.34
CA ARG A 2 -11.74 39.83 -40.73
C ARG A 2 -11.31 39.05 -39.50
N THR A 3 -11.54 39.65 -38.34
CA THR A 3 -11.35 39.03 -37.03
C THR A 3 -12.26 37.80 -36.89
N PRO A 4 -11.76 36.63 -36.43
CA PRO A 4 -12.59 35.45 -36.22
C PRO A 4 -13.48 35.62 -34.96
N PRO A 5 -14.63 34.93 -34.88
CA PRO A 5 -15.59 35.13 -33.80
C PRO A 5 -15.06 34.52 -32.50
N MET A 6 -14.94 35.34 -31.45
CA MET A 6 -14.67 34.87 -30.10
C MET A 6 -15.92 34.20 -29.51
N ARG A 7 -15.69 33.00 -28.99
CA ARG A 7 -16.57 32.12 -28.20
C ARG A 7 -17.71 32.84 -27.47
N VAL A 8 -18.94 32.43 -27.77
CA VAL A 8 -20.11 32.68 -26.93
C VAL A 8 -19.88 31.97 -25.59
N VAL A 9 -19.81 32.74 -24.50
CA VAL A 9 -19.80 32.21 -23.13
C VAL A 9 -21.21 31.70 -22.83
N PRO A 10 -21.41 30.44 -22.40
CA PRO A 10 -22.75 29.87 -22.24
C PRO A 10 -23.57 30.59 -21.18
N ALA A 11 -24.87 30.70 -21.46
CA ALA A 11 -25.93 31.30 -20.63
C ALA A 11 -26.21 30.60 -19.28
N CYS A 12 -25.32 29.74 -18.78
CA CYS A 12 -25.58 28.89 -17.62
C CYS A 12 -25.57 29.58 -16.26
N LEU A 13 -25.14 30.85 -16.14
CA LEU A 13 -25.10 31.53 -14.84
C LEU A 13 -26.39 32.31 -14.51
N ILE A 14 -27.19 32.67 -15.51
CA ILE A 14 -28.52 33.30 -15.27
C ILE A 14 -29.45 32.29 -14.57
N ALA A 15 -29.30 30.99 -14.85
CA ALA A 15 -30.10 29.95 -14.21
C ALA A 15 -29.77 29.71 -12.72
N LEU A 16 -28.52 29.94 -12.30
CA LEU A 16 -28.11 29.75 -10.89
C LEU A 16 -28.42 30.95 -10.00
N LEU A 17 -28.58 32.15 -10.57
CA LEU A 17 -29.00 33.36 -9.86
C LEU A 17 -30.52 33.52 -9.81
N SER A 18 -31.27 32.66 -10.53
CA SER A 18 -32.74 32.69 -10.63
C SER A 18 -33.46 31.73 -9.67
N PHE A 19 -32.75 31.08 -8.74
CA PHE A 19 -33.41 30.32 -7.69
C PHE A 19 -34.04 31.26 -6.66
N SER A 20 -35.32 31.55 -6.89
CA SER A 20 -36.28 31.81 -5.82
C SER A 20 -36.26 30.63 -4.85
N THR A 21 -35.58 30.79 -3.72
CA THR A 21 -35.59 29.89 -2.55
C THR A 21 -37.01 29.59 -2.05
N PRO A 22 -37.31 28.36 -1.57
CA PRO A 22 -38.19 28.16 -0.44
C PRO A 22 -37.36 27.97 0.86
N PRO A 23 -37.96 28.26 2.02
CA PRO A 23 -37.29 28.91 3.14
C PRO A 23 -36.54 27.91 4.01
N ILE A 24 -35.23 28.04 4.05
CA ILE A 24 -34.44 27.73 5.24
C ILE A 24 -33.92 29.08 5.68
N LEU A 25 -34.34 29.58 6.84
CA LEU A 25 -33.81 30.81 7.42
C LEU A 25 -32.28 30.76 7.42
N GLN A 26 -31.62 31.42 6.46
CA GLN A 26 -30.19 31.69 6.54
C GLN A 26 -30.03 32.81 7.55
N ALA A 27 -29.54 32.44 8.73
CA ALA A 27 -29.50 33.33 9.87
C ALA A 27 -28.34 34.34 9.74
N ASP A 28 -28.58 35.60 10.13
CA ASP A 28 -27.50 36.56 10.37
C ASP A 28 -26.55 36.01 11.45
N VAL A 29 -25.28 36.42 11.40
CA VAL A 29 -24.26 35.97 12.35
C VAL A 29 -23.74 37.12 13.18
N VAL A 30 -23.94 37.04 14.49
CA VAL A 30 -23.33 37.96 15.47
C VAL A 30 -22.01 37.36 15.93
N VAL A 31 -20.91 38.06 15.66
CA VAL A 31 -19.57 37.72 16.15
C VAL A 31 -19.31 38.52 17.41
N LEU A 32 -19.06 37.86 18.54
CA LEU A 32 -18.74 38.49 19.82
C LEU A 32 -17.25 38.89 19.89
N GLN A 33 -16.92 39.78 20.83
CA GLN A 33 -15.53 40.23 21.09
C GLN A 33 -14.55 39.07 21.36
N ASP A 34 -15.03 38.00 22.02
CA ASP A 34 -14.25 36.80 22.33
C ASP A 34 -14.16 35.78 21.18
N GLY A 35 -14.71 36.11 20.01
CA GLY A 35 -14.67 35.27 18.81
C GLY A 35 -15.78 34.23 18.72
N ARG A 36 -16.67 34.10 19.71
CA ARG A 36 -17.85 33.24 19.59
C ARG A 36 -18.85 33.82 18.58
N THR A 37 -19.55 32.93 17.88
CA THR A 37 -20.55 33.30 16.87
C THR A 37 -21.95 32.82 17.29
N ILE A 38 -22.94 33.67 17.08
CA ILE A 38 -24.35 33.37 17.36
C ILE A 38 -25.15 33.57 16.08
N GLU A 39 -25.85 32.51 15.67
CA GLU A 39 -26.68 32.49 14.47
C GLU A 39 -28.15 32.75 14.84
N GLY A 40 -28.74 33.79 14.28
CA GLY A 40 -30.16 34.05 14.37
C GLY A 40 -30.57 35.32 13.62
N GLU A 41 -31.86 35.56 13.46
CA GLU A 41 -32.36 36.81 12.86
C GLU A 41 -32.03 38.00 13.80
N VAL A 42 -31.24 38.97 13.33
CA VAL A 42 -30.74 40.08 14.17
C VAL A 42 -31.59 41.33 14.00
N THR A 43 -32.25 41.77 15.08
CA THR A 43 -32.97 43.05 15.16
C THR A 43 -32.21 44.02 16.07
N ASP A 44 -31.95 45.24 15.59
CA ASP A 44 -31.34 46.30 16.39
C ASP A 44 -32.40 46.92 17.34
N GLN A 45 -32.13 46.90 18.64
CA GLN A 45 -33.02 47.46 19.69
C GLN A 45 -32.41 48.69 20.38
N GLY A 46 -31.49 49.41 19.73
CA GLY A 46 -30.81 50.56 20.31
C GLY A 46 -29.49 50.14 20.96
N ASP A 47 -29.50 49.84 22.26
CA ASP A 47 -28.27 49.50 23.02
C ASP A 47 -27.88 48.01 22.93
N ALA A 48 -28.75 47.18 22.33
CA ALA A 48 -28.55 45.74 22.15
C ALA A 48 -29.07 45.25 20.80
N TYR A 49 -28.56 44.09 20.39
CA TYR A 49 -29.08 43.28 19.30
C TYR A 49 -29.94 42.15 19.87
N ALA A 50 -31.18 42.04 19.41
CA ALA A 50 -32.01 40.85 19.62
C ALA A 50 -31.72 39.83 18.51
N VAL A 51 -31.23 38.66 18.87
CA VAL A 51 -30.87 37.58 17.96
C VAL A 51 -31.85 36.42 18.15
N LYS A 52 -32.76 36.24 17.21
CA LYS A 52 -33.77 35.18 17.24
C LYS A 52 -33.17 33.89 16.70
N THR A 53 -32.81 32.99 17.61
CA THR A 53 -32.22 31.67 17.29
C THR A 53 -33.30 30.58 17.28
N LYS A 54 -32.96 29.37 16.81
CA LYS A 54 -33.83 28.19 16.91
C LYS A 54 -34.13 27.75 18.36
N TYR A 55 -33.40 28.27 19.34
CA TYR A 55 -33.54 27.96 20.76
C TYR A 55 -34.20 29.09 21.56
N GLY A 56 -34.62 30.18 20.89
CA GLY A 56 -35.20 31.37 21.52
C GLY A 56 -34.48 32.65 21.13
N THR A 57 -34.97 33.80 21.63
CA THR A 57 -34.40 35.12 21.34
C THR A 57 -33.37 35.48 22.41
N LEU A 58 -32.14 35.76 21.98
CA LEU A 58 -31.05 36.23 22.83
C LEU A 58 -30.94 37.75 22.69
N SER A 59 -30.76 38.49 23.78
CA SER A 59 -30.43 39.92 23.74
C SER A 59 -28.96 40.11 24.06
N ILE A 60 -28.21 40.73 23.16
CA ILE A 60 -26.75 40.90 23.24
C ILE A 60 -26.43 42.39 23.18
N ARG A 61 -25.79 42.94 24.21
CA ARG A 61 -25.41 44.36 24.21
C ARG A 61 -24.41 44.65 23.10
N LYS A 62 -24.53 45.82 22.46
CA LYS A 62 -23.66 46.20 21.33
C LYS A 62 -22.16 46.22 21.70
N GLU A 63 -21.83 46.53 22.95
CA GLU A 63 -20.45 46.49 23.47
C GLU A 63 -19.82 45.09 23.43
N GLU A 64 -20.64 44.04 23.49
CA GLU A 64 -20.20 42.64 23.45
C GLU A 64 -20.05 42.11 22.01
N VAL A 65 -20.58 42.85 21.03
CA VAL A 65 -20.57 42.48 19.61
C VAL A 65 -19.38 43.09 18.90
N ARG A 66 -18.57 42.23 18.26
CA ARG A 66 -17.46 42.64 17.40
C ARG A 66 -17.93 43.04 16.00
N LYS A 67 -18.79 42.23 15.38
CA LYS A 67 -19.45 42.56 14.11
C LYS A 67 -20.74 41.76 13.94
N VAL A 68 -21.70 42.32 13.21
CA VAL A 68 -22.89 41.61 12.72
C VAL A 68 -22.70 41.38 11.22
N VAL A 69 -22.72 40.12 10.80
CA VAL A 69 -22.66 39.73 9.39
C VAL A 69 -24.07 39.44 8.92
N ARG A 70 -24.62 40.33 8.09
CA ARG A 70 -25.93 40.12 7.48
C ARG A 70 -25.80 39.34 6.20
N TYR A 71 -26.24 38.09 6.23
CA TYR A 71 -25.88 37.11 5.19
C TYR A 71 -26.44 37.51 3.81
N ASP A 72 -27.70 37.95 3.76
CA ASP A 72 -28.35 38.36 2.51
C ASP A 72 -27.74 39.64 1.92
N ALA A 73 -27.48 40.65 2.77
CA ALA A 73 -26.84 41.89 2.33
C ALA A 73 -25.43 41.65 1.76
N LEU A 74 -24.68 40.72 2.37
CA LEU A 74 -23.35 40.32 1.92
C LEU A 74 -23.39 39.65 0.54
N LEU A 75 -24.37 38.77 0.31
CA LEU A 75 -24.56 38.12 -0.99
C LEU A 75 -25.06 39.07 -2.07
N GLU A 76 -25.93 40.03 -1.74
CA GLU A 76 -26.36 41.07 -2.67
C GLU A 76 -25.20 41.96 -3.10
N GLU A 77 -24.34 42.38 -2.16
CA GLU A 77 -23.13 43.15 -2.45
C GLU A 77 -22.16 42.35 -3.33
N ALA A 78 -21.92 41.08 -3.00
CA ALA A 78 -21.05 40.20 -3.79
C ALA A 78 -21.56 40.04 -5.23
N ARG A 79 -22.89 39.89 -5.42
CA ARG A 79 -23.52 39.79 -6.74
C ARG A 79 -23.40 41.10 -7.53
N SER A 80 -23.53 42.25 -6.87
CA SER A 80 -23.36 43.56 -7.50
C SER A 80 -21.94 43.73 -8.08
N PHE A 81 -20.91 43.40 -7.31
CA PHE A 81 -19.51 43.45 -7.78
C PHE A 81 -19.22 42.43 -8.88
N HIS A 82 -19.81 41.23 -8.80
CA HIS A 82 -19.69 40.23 -9.86
C HIS A 82 -20.31 40.72 -11.17
N LEU A 83 -21.51 41.32 -11.10
CA LEU A 83 -22.18 41.91 -12.25
C LEU A 83 -21.37 43.06 -12.87
N GLY A 84 -20.85 43.97 -12.05
CA GLY A 84 -19.98 45.07 -12.51
C GLY A 84 -18.72 44.57 -13.22
N GLY A 85 -18.07 43.53 -12.68
CA GLY A 85 -16.89 42.93 -13.28
C GLY A 85 -17.17 42.27 -14.64
N ARG A 86 -18.33 41.61 -14.77
CA ARG A 86 -18.77 41.03 -16.03
C ARG A 86 -19.13 42.08 -17.08
N GLN A 87 -19.77 43.19 -16.68
CA GLN A 87 -20.06 44.30 -17.59
C GLN A 87 -18.77 44.93 -18.14
N ALA A 88 -17.73 45.06 -17.30
CA ALA A 88 -16.41 45.52 -17.74
C ALA A 88 -15.73 44.51 -18.69
N LEU A 89 -15.79 43.20 -18.40
CA LEU A 89 -15.33 42.16 -19.34
C LEU A 89 -16.05 42.21 -20.69
N GLU A 90 -17.35 42.51 -20.69
CA GLU A 90 -18.14 42.62 -21.91
C GLU A 90 -17.75 43.86 -22.73
N LYS A 91 -17.52 45.00 -22.07
CA LYS A 91 -16.96 46.21 -22.71
C LYS A 91 -15.58 45.96 -23.30
N ALA A 92 -14.71 45.23 -22.61
CA ALA A 92 -13.38 44.86 -23.11
C ALA A 92 -13.43 44.01 -24.40
N ARG A 93 -14.51 43.22 -24.58
CA ARG A 93 -14.72 42.32 -25.72
C ARG A 93 -15.34 42.99 -26.95
N ARG A 94 -15.84 44.23 -26.82
CA ARG A 94 -16.46 44.90 -27.97
C ARG A 94 -15.41 45.19 -29.06
N PRO A 95 -15.74 44.99 -30.34
CA PRO A 95 -14.80 45.12 -31.45
C PRO A 95 -14.34 46.57 -31.70
N ASP A 96 -15.09 47.56 -31.20
CA ASP A 96 -14.81 49.00 -31.24
C ASP A 96 -13.94 49.50 -30.07
N THR A 97 -13.68 48.66 -29.06
CA THR A 97 -12.84 49.03 -27.91
C THR A 97 -11.36 49.06 -28.29
N THR A 98 -10.70 50.22 -28.12
CA THR A 98 -9.26 50.37 -28.40
C THR A 98 -8.42 49.51 -27.44
N PRO A 99 -7.16 49.18 -27.78
CA PRO A 99 -6.30 48.39 -26.90
C PRO A 99 -6.13 49.00 -25.49
N GLU A 100 -6.02 50.33 -25.40
CA GLU A 100 -5.89 51.08 -24.14
C GLU A 100 -7.17 51.01 -23.31
N MET A 101 -8.34 51.22 -23.95
CA MET A 101 -9.64 51.06 -23.30
C MET A 101 -9.88 49.61 -22.86
N ARG A 102 -9.47 48.62 -23.67
CA ARG A 102 -9.58 47.21 -23.34
C ARG A 102 -8.76 46.86 -22.11
N GLN A 103 -7.54 47.40 -22.01
CA GLN A 103 -6.69 47.19 -20.85
C GLN A 103 -7.27 47.83 -19.58
N ALA A 104 -7.86 49.04 -19.69
CA ALA A 104 -8.55 49.69 -18.57
C ALA A 104 -9.80 48.92 -18.11
N GLU A 105 -10.60 48.41 -19.04
CA GLU A 105 -11.80 47.59 -18.75
C GLU A 105 -11.42 46.22 -18.16
N LEU A 106 -10.31 45.59 -18.60
CA LEU A 106 -9.80 44.35 -17.99
C LEU A 106 -9.27 44.58 -16.57
N ALA A 107 -8.63 45.72 -16.31
CA ALA A 107 -8.19 46.09 -14.97
C ALA A 107 -9.39 46.34 -14.03
N SER A 108 -10.40 47.09 -14.49
CA SER A 108 -11.65 47.33 -13.74
C SER A 108 -12.42 46.04 -13.49
N ALA A 109 -12.49 45.14 -14.48
CA ALA A 109 -13.06 43.81 -14.33
C ALA A 109 -12.34 42.99 -13.25
N GLY A 110 -11.01 42.96 -13.29
CA GLY A 110 -10.19 42.23 -12.32
C GLY A 110 -10.38 42.73 -10.88
N GLU A 111 -10.50 44.04 -10.68
CA GLU A 111 -10.73 44.64 -9.37
C GLU A 111 -12.13 44.31 -8.82
N SER A 112 -13.16 44.48 -9.65
CA SER A 112 -14.56 44.19 -9.26
C SER A 112 -14.78 42.70 -8.99
N LEU A 113 -14.20 41.80 -9.79
CA LEU A 113 -14.32 40.36 -9.58
C LEU A 113 -13.54 39.88 -8.34
N LYS A 114 -12.38 40.47 -8.03
CA LYS A 114 -11.66 40.18 -6.77
C LYS A 114 -12.49 40.61 -5.56
N ARG A 115 -13.14 41.78 -5.63
CA ARG A 115 -14.01 42.24 -4.54
C ARG A 115 -15.22 41.30 -4.34
N ALA A 116 -15.82 40.80 -5.42
CA ALA A 116 -16.86 39.79 -5.35
C ALA A 116 -16.36 38.48 -4.72
N LEU A 117 -15.17 38.01 -5.11
CA LEU A 117 -14.54 36.81 -4.56
C LEU A 117 -14.33 36.92 -3.04
N ASP A 118 -13.84 38.06 -2.56
CA ASP A 118 -13.62 38.30 -1.12
C ASP A 118 -14.94 38.23 -0.34
N LEU A 119 -16.01 38.85 -0.85
CA LEU A 119 -17.34 38.85 -0.21
C LEU A 119 -17.99 37.47 -0.20
N PHE A 120 -17.85 36.67 -1.28
CA PHE A 120 -18.33 35.28 -1.30
C PHE A 120 -17.51 34.37 -0.37
N MET A 121 -16.20 34.61 -0.23
CA MET A 121 -15.35 33.91 0.74
C MET A 121 -15.73 34.27 2.18
N GLU A 122 -16.09 35.53 2.46
CA GLU A 122 -16.62 35.95 3.77
C GLU A 122 -17.99 35.29 4.06
N ALA A 123 -18.88 35.23 3.07
CA ALA A 123 -20.16 34.52 3.18
C ALA A 123 -19.95 33.02 3.45
N ARG A 124 -19.00 32.39 2.74
CA ARG A 124 -18.62 30.98 2.94
C ARG A 124 -18.07 30.73 4.34
N ALA A 125 -17.31 31.66 4.91
CA ALA A 125 -16.73 31.48 6.24
C ALA A 125 -17.78 31.46 7.36
N VAL A 126 -18.96 32.03 7.14
CA VAL A 126 -20.06 32.11 8.12
C VAL A 126 -21.24 31.17 7.81
N ALA A 127 -21.21 30.45 6.69
CA ALA A 127 -22.28 29.52 6.30
C ALA A 127 -22.15 28.18 7.06
N SER A 128 -23.08 27.86 7.95
CA SER A 128 -22.99 26.66 8.79
C SER A 128 -23.80 25.44 8.30
N LEU A 129 -24.91 25.61 7.56
CA LEU A 129 -25.70 24.48 7.03
C LEU A 129 -26.44 24.86 5.73
N GLY A 130 -26.21 24.11 4.65
CA GLY A 130 -27.13 24.04 3.50
C GLY A 130 -26.54 24.34 2.11
N ASP A 131 -25.67 25.34 1.97
CA ASP A 131 -25.18 25.76 0.63
C ASP A 131 -23.67 26.09 0.55
N VAL A 132 -22.85 25.38 1.35
CA VAL A 132 -21.38 25.48 1.23
C VAL A 132 -20.93 25.05 -0.17
N ALA A 133 -21.51 23.97 -0.71
CA ALA A 133 -21.17 23.47 -2.04
C ALA A 133 -21.55 24.44 -3.18
N GLY A 134 -22.62 25.24 -3.05
CA GLY A 134 -22.96 26.29 -4.01
C GLY A 134 -21.98 27.44 -3.98
N LEU A 135 -21.65 27.94 -2.78
CA LEU A 135 -20.64 28.99 -2.61
C LEU A 135 -19.26 28.55 -3.10
N ASP A 136 -18.86 27.31 -2.85
CA ASP A 136 -17.59 26.75 -3.31
C ASP A 136 -17.45 26.75 -4.83
N ARG A 137 -18.55 26.44 -5.53
CA ARG A 137 -18.62 26.49 -7.00
C ARG A 137 -18.53 27.93 -7.51
N VAL A 138 -19.23 28.86 -6.87
CA VAL A 138 -19.18 30.29 -7.23
C VAL A 138 -17.76 30.86 -7.02
N ILE A 139 -17.11 30.52 -5.90
CA ILE A 139 -15.73 30.92 -5.58
C ILE A 139 -14.73 30.34 -6.59
N ALA A 140 -14.87 29.07 -6.97
CA ALA A 140 -14.00 28.44 -7.97
C ALA A 140 -14.15 29.12 -9.34
N ALA A 141 -15.38 29.38 -9.80
CA ALA A 141 -15.65 30.06 -11.07
C ALA A 141 -15.12 31.51 -11.08
N LEU A 142 -15.26 32.26 -9.99
CA LEU A 142 -14.72 33.61 -9.85
C LEU A 142 -13.19 33.64 -9.97
N ARG A 143 -12.49 32.63 -9.42
CA ARG A 143 -11.02 32.52 -9.55
C ARG A 143 -10.58 32.32 -11.00
N GLU A 144 -11.33 31.55 -11.78
CA GLU A 144 -11.07 31.38 -13.21
C GLU A 144 -11.33 32.66 -14.00
N GLU A 145 -12.41 33.39 -13.70
CA GLU A 145 -12.71 34.69 -14.36
C GLU A 145 -11.66 35.76 -14.06
N ILE A 146 -11.13 35.80 -12.83
CA ILE A 146 -10.04 36.70 -12.45
C ILE A 146 -8.75 36.34 -13.23
N ALA A 147 -8.48 35.06 -13.45
CA ALA A 147 -7.30 34.62 -14.21
C ALA A 147 -7.35 35.09 -15.68
N LEU A 148 -8.55 35.19 -16.27
CA LEU A 148 -8.75 35.70 -17.64
C LEU A 148 -8.42 37.20 -17.78
N CYS A 149 -8.40 37.96 -16.68
CA CYS A 149 -8.06 39.38 -16.71
C CYS A 149 -6.53 39.65 -16.74
N GLY A 150 -5.69 38.62 -16.56
CA GLY A 150 -4.26 38.77 -16.23
C GLY A 150 -3.22 38.41 -17.31
N THR A 151 -3.58 38.20 -18.58
CA THR A 151 -2.60 37.76 -19.61
C THR A 151 -2.21 38.88 -20.59
N PRO A 152 -0.92 39.26 -20.70
CA PRO A 152 -0.41 40.05 -21.84
C PRO A 152 -0.05 39.11 -23.02
N PRO A 153 -0.15 39.57 -24.29
CA PRO A 153 0.10 38.72 -25.44
C PRO A 153 1.61 38.50 -25.70
N ALA A 154 2.03 37.25 -25.94
CA ALA A 154 3.40 36.89 -26.34
C ALA A 154 3.57 36.86 -27.88
N PRO A 155 4.77 37.16 -28.42
CA PRO A 155 4.99 37.33 -29.86
C PRO A 155 5.28 36.00 -30.60
N ALA A 156 5.00 35.99 -31.90
CA ALA A 156 5.10 34.83 -32.79
C ALA A 156 6.55 34.48 -33.20
N SER A 157 6.89 33.19 -33.27
CA SER A 157 8.15 32.71 -33.86
C SER A 157 8.03 31.35 -34.57
N LEU A 158 8.24 31.43 -35.90
CA LEU A 158 8.98 30.60 -36.88
C LEU A 158 8.91 29.04 -36.90
N ALA A 159 8.83 28.54 -38.15
CA ALA A 159 8.57 27.18 -38.62
C ALA A 159 9.74 26.17 -38.48
N PRO A 160 9.50 24.84 -38.53
CA PRO A 160 10.52 23.81 -38.30
C PRO A 160 11.21 23.26 -39.56
N VAL A 161 12.46 22.82 -39.40
CA VAL A 161 13.31 22.08 -40.36
C VAL A 161 13.23 20.57 -40.08
N ALA A 162 13.26 19.73 -41.13
CA ALA A 162 13.12 18.27 -41.08
C ALA A 162 14.45 17.49 -40.83
N PRO A 163 14.43 16.28 -40.22
CA PRO A 163 15.61 15.41 -40.09
C PRO A 163 15.65 14.24 -41.11
N PRO A 164 16.81 13.57 -41.31
CA PRO A 164 17.03 12.59 -42.38
C PRO A 164 16.80 11.12 -41.98
N ALA A 165 16.72 10.25 -43.00
CA ALA A 165 16.30 8.84 -42.97
C ALA A 165 17.38 7.83 -42.50
N VAL A 166 16.92 6.69 -41.95
CA VAL A 166 17.71 5.53 -41.49
C VAL A 166 17.37 4.28 -42.34
N PRO A 167 18.34 3.41 -42.71
CA PRO A 167 18.10 2.23 -43.57
C PRO A 167 17.68 0.95 -42.80
N PRO A 168 17.12 -0.08 -43.49
CA PRO A 168 16.49 -1.24 -42.84
C PRO A 168 17.45 -2.41 -42.52
N ALA A 169 17.09 -3.19 -41.49
CA ALA A 169 17.79 -4.41 -41.03
C ALA A 169 17.20 -5.72 -41.65
N PRO A 170 17.95 -6.86 -41.67
CA PRO A 170 17.63 -8.06 -42.45
C PRO A 170 16.70 -9.07 -41.71
N PRO A 171 16.13 -10.09 -42.39
CA PRO A 171 15.07 -10.94 -41.84
C PRO A 171 15.60 -12.14 -41.03
N PRO A 172 14.83 -12.69 -40.08
CA PRO A 172 15.22 -13.88 -39.33
C PRO A 172 14.83 -15.18 -40.03
N ALA A 173 15.65 -16.21 -39.83
CA ALA A 173 15.44 -17.59 -40.28
C ALA A 173 15.15 -18.52 -39.08
N GLY A 174 14.28 -19.52 -39.31
CA GLY A 174 14.27 -20.78 -38.56
C GLY A 174 13.08 -20.98 -37.61
N ALA A 175 12.02 -21.61 -38.11
CA ALA A 175 10.94 -22.18 -37.31
C ALA A 175 11.36 -23.54 -36.71
N GLY A 176 10.99 -23.77 -35.45
CA GLY A 176 11.01 -25.07 -34.79
C GLY A 176 9.77 -25.20 -33.91
N ASP A 177 8.94 -26.19 -34.22
CA ASP A 177 7.62 -26.43 -33.65
C ASP A 177 7.63 -26.66 -32.13
N SER A 178 6.68 -26.04 -31.44
CA SER A 178 6.01 -26.67 -30.30
C SER A 178 4.56 -26.17 -30.24
N SER A 179 3.62 -27.10 -30.46
CA SER A 179 2.19 -26.86 -30.37
C SER A 179 1.76 -26.85 -28.90
N ALA A 180 1.75 -25.67 -28.29
CA ALA A 180 0.89 -25.37 -27.15
C ALA A 180 -0.15 -24.37 -27.65
N SER A 181 -1.43 -24.76 -27.67
CA SER A 181 -2.51 -23.84 -28.03
C SER A 181 -2.50 -22.66 -27.04
N PRO A 182 -2.42 -21.40 -27.51
CA PRO A 182 -2.45 -20.25 -26.62
C PRO A 182 -3.84 -20.15 -25.95
N PRO A 183 -3.95 -19.49 -24.77
CA PRO A 183 -5.24 -19.23 -24.17
C PRO A 183 -6.17 -18.56 -25.20
N GLU A 184 -7.43 -19.03 -25.29
CA GLU A 184 -8.41 -18.67 -26.34
C GLU A 184 -8.54 -17.15 -26.60
N ALA A 185 -8.27 -16.33 -25.57
CA ALA A 185 -8.29 -14.86 -25.62
C ALA A 185 -7.19 -14.19 -26.47
N VAL A 186 -6.15 -14.90 -26.93
CA VAL A 186 -5.08 -14.33 -27.79
C VAL A 186 -5.42 -14.44 -29.29
N SER A 187 -6.32 -15.36 -29.66
CA SER A 187 -6.72 -15.55 -31.05
C SER A 187 -7.38 -14.28 -31.60
N GLY A 188 -6.87 -13.76 -32.72
CA GLY A 188 -7.43 -12.60 -33.41
C GLY A 188 -7.13 -11.23 -32.78
N LEU A 189 -6.24 -11.12 -31.78
CA LEU A 189 -5.81 -9.83 -31.22
C LEU A 189 -4.95 -9.05 -32.22
N LEU A 190 -5.33 -7.82 -32.55
CA LEU A 190 -4.65 -6.95 -33.52
C LEU A 190 -3.79 -5.86 -32.88
N ALA A 191 -4.15 -5.43 -31.67
CA ALA A 191 -3.42 -4.42 -30.91
C ALA A 191 -3.81 -4.52 -29.44
N ARG A 192 -2.84 -4.30 -28.55
CA ARG A 192 -3.07 -4.13 -27.12
C ARG A 192 -2.14 -3.05 -26.56
N TRP A 193 -2.70 -1.94 -26.11
CA TRP A 193 -1.98 -0.93 -25.34
C TRP A 193 -2.40 -1.03 -23.88
N THR A 194 -1.51 -1.50 -23.02
CA THR A 194 -1.75 -1.57 -21.57
C THR A 194 -1.91 -0.17 -20.96
N LEU A 195 -1.25 0.83 -21.57
CA LEU A 195 -1.23 2.23 -21.16
C LEU A 195 -0.68 2.44 -19.74
N ASP A 196 0.25 1.58 -19.34
CA ASP A 196 0.89 1.56 -18.03
C ASP A 196 2.43 1.70 -18.10
N ASP A 197 2.98 2.02 -19.29
CA ASP A 197 4.42 2.14 -19.55
C ASP A 197 5.13 3.16 -18.63
N GLY A 198 4.41 4.19 -18.16
CA GLY A 198 4.80 5.03 -17.02
C GLY A 198 5.91 6.05 -17.27
N ALA A 199 6.61 6.01 -18.40
CA ALA A 199 7.65 6.97 -18.76
C ALA A 199 7.79 7.12 -20.29
N GLY A 200 8.35 8.25 -20.74
CA GLY A 200 8.49 8.59 -22.15
C GLY A 200 7.16 8.96 -22.80
N ASP A 201 7.12 8.91 -24.13
CA ASP A 201 5.97 9.29 -24.97
C ASP A 201 5.46 8.13 -25.83
N VAL A 202 5.84 6.89 -25.53
CA VAL A 202 5.48 5.69 -26.30
C VAL A 202 4.61 4.74 -25.47
N ALA A 203 3.39 4.49 -25.95
CA ALA A 203 2.52 3.40 -25.51
C ALA A 203 2.85 2.13 -26.30
N ARG A 204 3.43 1.13 -25.62
CA ARG A 204 3.86 -0.09 -26.30
C ARG A 204 2.68 -0.99 -26.65
N ASP A 205 2.83 -1.72 -27.75
CA ASP A 205 1.84 -2.70 -28.21
C ASP A 205 2.25 -4.08 -27.70
N ALA A 206 1.48 -4.60 -26.75
CA ALA A 206 1.68 -5.90 -26.11
C ALA A 206 1.06 -7.06 -26.90
N SER A 207 0.45 -6.82 -28.07
CA SER A 207 -0.12 -7.88 -28.92
C SER A 207 0.92 -8.64 -29.73
N GLY A 208 2.15 -8.12 -29.82
CA GLY A 208 3.20 -8.65 -30.70
C GLY A 208 3.11 -8.17 -32.15
N CYS A 209 2.14 -7.30 -32.49
CA CYS A 209 1.96 -6.75 -33.83
C CYS A 209 2.78 -5.48 -34.11
N GLY A 210 3.55 -4.98 -33.12
CA GLY A 210 4.43 -3.83 -33.26
C GLY A 210 3.70 -2.50 -33.49
N ARG A 211 2.44 -2.35 -33.07
CA ARG A 211 1.60 -1.17 -33.31
C ARG A 211 1.72 -0.14 -32.20
N HIS A 212 2.92 0.36 -31.95
CA HIS A 212 3.15 1.34 -30.88
C HIS A 212 2.33 2.63 -31.10
N GLY A 213 1.85 3.20 -30.00
CA GLY A 213 1.16 4.48 -29.96
C GLY A 213 2.06 5.56 -29.39
N PHE A 214 1.88 6.81 -29.82
CA PHE A 214 2.70 7.95 -29.42
C PHE A 214 1.84 9.02 -28.76
N LEU A 215 2.22 9.44 -27.56
CA LEU A 215 1.51 10.44 -26.77
C LEU A 215 1.82 11.84 -27.33
N HIS A 216 0.78 12.65 -27.52
CA HIS A 216 0.89 13.99 -28.08
C HIS A 216 0.09 15.03 -27.30
N ASN A 217 0.54 16.29 -27.41
CA ASN A 217 -0.25 17.49 -27.10
C ASN A 217 -0.92 17.51 -25.71
N GLY A 218 -0.21 17.05 -24.69
CA GLY A 218 -0.68 17.04 -23.31
C GLY A 218 -1.34 15.73 -22.87
N ALA A 219 -1.33 14.68 -23.70
CA ALA A 219 -1.52 13.32 -23.22
C ALA A 219 -0.38 12.97 -22.26
N ALA A 220 -0.72 12.44 -21.10
CA ALA A 220 0.27 12.13 -20.07
C ALA A 220 -0.09 10.83 -19.36
N TRP A 221 0.92 10.07 -18.99
CA TRP A 221 0.75 8.95 -18.05
C TRP A 221 0.08 9.45 -16.78
N ALA A 222 -0.93 8.73 -16.33
CA ALA A 222 -1.74 9.12 -15.19
C ALA A 222 -2.18 7.89 -14.40
N TYR A 223 -2.52 8.15 -13.15
CA TYR A 223 -2.86 7.14 -12.17
C TYR A 223 -3.90 7.72 -11.22
N ASP A 224 -4.94 6.97 -10.91
CA ASP A 224 -6.01 7.42 -10.02
C ASP A 224 -6.19 6.52 -8.78
N ARG A 225 -5.11 5.87 -8.34
CA ARG A 225 -5.05 4.95 -7.19
C ARG A 225 -5.60 3.55 -7.41
N THR A 226 -6.33 3.33 -8.49
CA THR A 226 -6.91 2.00 -8.79
C THR A 226 -6.40 1.42 -10.10
N ARG A 227 -5.97 2.24 -11.06
CA ARG A 227 -5.45 1.78 -12.35
C ARG A 227 -4.52 2.83 -12.97
N ARG A 228 -3.46 2.39 -13.68
CA ARG A 228 -2.65 3.26 -14.56
C ARG A 228 -3.35 3.43 -15.91
N GLY A 229 -3.17 4.59 -16.51
CA GLY A 229 -3.64 4.87 -17.84
C GLY A 229 -2.94 6.08 -18.44
N VAL A 230 -3.53 6.56 -19.54
CA VAL A 230 -3.19 7.87 -20.11
C VAL A 230 -4.33 8.83 -19.84
N ARG A 231 -4.00 10.03 -19.37
CA ARG A 231 -4.92 11.14 -19.19
C ARG A 231 -5.05 11.95 -20.47
N PHE A 232 -6.29 12.23 -20.82
CA PHE A 232 -6.70 13.10 -21.92
C PHE A 232 -7.41 14.32 -21.35
N ASN A 233 -7.08 15.49 -21.89
CA ASN A 233 -7.46 16.80 -21.34
C ASN A 233 -8.73 17.41 -21.98
N GLY A 234 -9.43 16.68 -22.84
CA GLY A 234 -10.63 17.17 -23.52
C GLY A 234 -10.41 18.28 -24.56
N THR A 235 -9.15 18.59 -24.91
CA THR A 235 -8.85 19.71 -25.83
C THR A 235 -7.82 19.37 -26.90
N THR A 236 -6.70 18.76 -26.55
CA THR A 236 -5.59 18.54 -27.49
C THR A 236 -4.92 17.18 -27.34
N ALA A 237 -5.01 16.56 -26.17
CA ALA A 237 -4.32 15.32 -25.84
C ALA A 237 -4.76 14.15 -26.73
N SER A 238 -3.80 13.38 -27.24
CA SER A 238 -4.07 12.16 -28.00
C SER A 238 -2.95 11.14 -27.90
N VAL A 239 -3.27 9.88 -28.24
CA VAL A 239 -2.29 8.84 -28.56
C VAL A 239 -2.56 8.35 -29.97
N ASP A 240 -1.58 8.44 -30.87
CA ASP A 240 -1.74 8.05 -32.26
C ASP A 240 -0.81 6.87 -32.61
N THR A 241 -1.30 5.89 -33.37
CA THR A 241 -0.49 4.74 -33.80
C THR A 241 0.37 5.03 -35.03
N GLU A 242 1.45 4.27 -35.20
CA GLU A 242 2.19 4.21 -36.47
C GLU A 242 1.37 3.45 -37.53
N GLY A 243 0.61 4.21 -38.32
CA GLY A 243 -0.13 3.69 -39.48
C GLY A 243 -1.55 3.17 -39.19
N PRO A 244 -2.31 2.84 -40.25
CA PRO A 244 -3.74 2.55 -40.17
C PRO A 244 -4.06 1.14 -39.68
N LEU A 245 -5.01 1.03 -38.75
CA LEU A 245 -5.61 -0.24 -38.36
C LEU A 245 -6.85 -0.56 -39.22
N ARG A 246 -6.76 -1.63 -40.02
CA ARG A 246 -7.75 -1.95 -41.05
C ARG A 246 -8.78 -2.95 -40.54
N LEU A 247 -9.92 -2.44 -40.09
CA LEU A 247 -11.09 -3.26 -39.72
C LEU A 247 -12.07 -3.28 -40.90
N GLY A 248 -12.37 -4.47 -41.42
CA GLY A 248 -13.25 -4.68 -42.58
C GLY A 248 -14.20 -5.88 -42.47
N GLY A 249 -14.21 -6.52 -41.31
CA GLY A 249 -15.03 -7.69 -40.98
C GLY A 249 -15.51 -7.58 -39.53
N PRO A 250 -15.93 -8.69 -38.90
CA PRO A 250 -16.35 -8.66 -37.51
C PRO A 250 -15.17 -8.29 -36.60
N PHE A 251 -15.44 -7.59 -35.52
CA PHE A 251 -14.41 -7.08 -34.63
C PHE A 251 -14.92 -6.88 -33.20
N SER A 252 -13.97 -6.74 -32.27
CA SER A 252 -14.26 -6.29 -30.92
C SER A 252 -13.27 -5.24 -30.44
N LEU A 253 -13.75 -4.29 -29.66
CA LEU A 253 -12.95 -3.30 -28.95
C LEU A 253 -13.17 -3.53 -27.45
N ALA A 254 -12.13 -3.58 -26.64
CA ALA A 254 -12.25 -3.71 -25.18
C ALA A 254 -11.25 -2.78 -24.49
N PHE A 255 -11.68 -2.02 -23.50
CA PHE A 255 -10.84 -1.02 -22.83
C PHE A 255 -11.41 -0.62 -21.49
N TRP A 256 -10.54 -0.10 -20.62
CA TRP A 256 -10.94 0.57 -19.40
C TRP A 256 -11.05 2.07 -19.62
N ILE A 257 -12.10 2.67 -19.08
CA ILE A 257 -12.39 4.10 -19.20
C ILE A 257 -12.78 4.68 -17.83
N ASN A 258 -12.21 5.84 -17.48
CA ASN A 258 -12.67 6.69 -16.38
C ASN A 258 -12.94 8.10 -16.96
N PRO A 259 -14.19 8.42 -17.31
CA PRO A 259 -14.50 9.68 -17.97
C PRO A 259 -14.46 10.87 -16.99
N GLY A 260 -14.04 12.03 -17.48
CA GLY A 260 -14.14 13.29 -16.74
C GLY A 260 -15.60 13.76 -16.58
N GLU A 261 -15.80 14.78 -15.74
CA GLU A 261 -17.15 15.34 -15.50
C GLU A 261 -17.76 16.04 -16.73
N THR A 262 -16.91 16.45 -17.68
CA THR A 262 -17.31 17.14 -18.91
C THR A 262 -16.67 16.48 -20.11
N GLN A 263 -17.33 16.59 -21.26
CA GLN A 263 -16.87 16.08 -22.55
C GLN A 263 -17.22 17.07 -23.67
N THR A 264 -16.43 17.10 -24.73
CA THR A 264 -16.83 17.78 -25.96
C THR A 264 -17.96 17.02 -26.65
N THR A 265 -18.78 17.72 -27.46
CA THR A 265 -19.75 17.04 -28.34
C THR A 265 -19.04 16.00 -29.20
N TYR A 266 -19.55 14.77 -29.20
CA TYR A 266 -18.94 13.63 -29.89
C TYR A 266 -17.47 13.34 -29.50
N ALA A 267 -17.06 13.65 -28.26
CA ALA A 267 -15.75 13.29 -27.72
C ALA A 267 -15.37 11.84 -28.07
N THR A 268 -14.35 11.67 -28.91
CA THR A 268 -13.94 10.35 -29.39
C THR A 268 -12.97 9.72 -28.41
N VAL A 269 -13.38 8.58 -27.85
CA VAL A 269 -12.58 7.79 -26.92
C VAL A 269 -11.45 7.10 -27.67
N LEU A 270 -11.81 6.39 -28.74
CA LEU A 270 -10.86 5.71 -29.61
C LEU A 270 -11.48 5.45 -30.99
N GLY A 271 -10.65 5.39 -32.02
CA GLY A 271 -11.09 5.05 -33.36
C GLY A 271 -10.18 5.56 -34.48
N ASN A 272 -10.60 5.27 -35.71
CA ASN A 272 -10.04 5.82 -36.94
C ASN A 272 -11.15 6.20 -37.92
N GLN A 273 -12.32 6.59 -37.42
CA GLN A 273 -13.45 7.00 -38.24
C GLN A 273 -13.06 8.23 -39.07
N ASN A 274 -13.44 8.27 -40.35
CA ASN A 274 -13.26 9.44 -41.22
C ASN A 274 -14.27 9.41 -42.39
N ARG A 275 -14.25 10.44 -43.24
CA ARG A 275 -14.85 10.44 -44.58
C ARG A 275 -13.75 10.44 -45.64
N LEU A 276 -13.63 9.34 -46.38
CA LEU A 276 -12.75 9.25 -47.55
C LEU A 276 -13.58 9.49 -48.81
N ASP A 277 -13.21 10.51 -49.59
CA ASP A 277 -13.95 10.93 -50.79
C ASP A 277 -15.46 11.16 -50.53
N GLY A 278 -15.78 11.65 -49.33
CA GLY A 278 -17.15 11.89 -48.86
C GLY A 278 -17.85 10.68 -48.22
N ALA A 279 -17.32 9.47 -48.43
CA ALA A 279 -17.87 8.22 -47.91
C ALA A 279 -17.45 7.93 -46.46
N PRO A 280 -18.38 7.63 -45.53
CA PRO A 280 -18.06 7.20 -44.17
C PRO A 280 -17.20 5.93 -44.13
N VAL A 281 -16.07 5.95 -43.42
CA VAL A 281 -15.18 4.79 -43.24
C VAL A 281 -14.70 4.67 -41.79
N GLY A 282 -14.16 3.50 -41.44
CA GLY A 282 -13.53 3.25 -40.14
C GLY A 282 -14.53 3.03 -39.01
N VAL A 283 -14.01 3.05 -37.79
CA VAL A 283 -14.78 2.78 -36.57
C VAL A 283 -14.39 3.76 -35.46
N CYS A 284 -15.33 4.08 -34.56
CA CYS A 284 -15.00 4.68 -33.28
C CYS A 284 -15.97 4.31 -32.15
N VAL A 285 -15.49 4.50 -30.93
CA VAL A 285 -16.34 4.73 -29.77
C VAL A 285 -16.23 6.20 -29.40
N GLN A 286 -17.37 6.88 -29.32
CA GLN A 286 -17.44 8.30 -29.01
C GLN A 286 -18.64 8.64 -28.14
N GLN A 287 -18.65 9.85 -27.58
CA GLN A 287 -19.83 10.35 -26.88
C GLN A 287 -21.02 10.50 -27.85
N TYR A 288 -22.23 10.25 -27.35
CA TYR A 288 -23.50 10.47 -28.01
C TYR A 288 -23.89 11.94 -27.88
N ALA A 289 -23.74 12.70 -28.97
CA ALA A 289 -24.16 14.09 -29.07
C ALA A 289 -23.69 14.93 -27.86
N ASP A 290 -24.63 15.62 -27.21
CA ASP A 290 -24.48 16.45 -26.01
C ASP A 290 -24.80 15.72 -24.70
N ALA A 291 -25.14 14.42 -24.75
CA ALA A 291 -25.35 13.61 -23.55
C ALA A 291 -23.98 13.26 -22.92
N VAL A 292 -23.65 13.97 -21.84
CA VAL A 292 -22.37 13.82 -21.14
C VAL A 292 -22.19 12.38 -20.66
N ASN A 293 -21.06 11.78 -21.03
CA ASN A 293 -20.65 10.42 -20.67
C ASN A 293 -21.59 9.29 -21.14
N ALA A 294 -22.39 9.55 -22.17
CA ALA A 294 -23.11 8.51 -22.91
C ALA A 294 -22.28 8.08 -24.12
N TYR A 295 -21.84 6.82 -24.23
CA TYR A 295 -20.94 6.35 -25.29
C TYR A 295 -21.59 5.31 -26.19
N TRP A 296 -21.33 5.39 -27.50
CA TRP A 296 -21.83 4.44 -28.51
C TRP A 296 -20.73 4.02 -29.49
N LEU A 297 -20.94 2.87 -30.14
CA LEU A 297 -20.12 2.41 -31.26
C LEU A 297 -20.66 3.01 -32.57
N VAL A 298 -19.75 3.48 -33.42
CA VAL A 298 -20.05 4.03 -34.75
C VAL A 298 -19.15 3.38 -35.80
N ILE A 299 -19.71 2.88 -36.90
CA ILE A 299 -18.96 2.32 -38.04
C ILE A 299 -19.38 2.99 -39.35
N GLY A 300 -18.41 3.30 -40.21
CA GLY A 300 -18.65 3.86 -41.54
C GLY A 300 -18.76 2.76 -42.59
N SER A 301 -19.94 2.58 -43.20
CA SER A 301 -20.22 1.48 -44.14
C SER A 301 -19.83 1.78 -45.60
N GLY A 302 -19.20 2.92 -45.87
CA GLY A 302 -19.00 3.46 -47.21
C GLY A 302 -20.20 4.22 -47.77
N GLY A 303 -21.40 4.00 -47.21
CA GLY A 303 -22.61 4.77 -47.54
C GLY A 303 -23.06 5.69 -46.41
N THR A 304 -23.22 5.13 -45.20
CA THR A 304 -23.72 5.84 -44.02
C THR A 304 -22.93 5.48 -42.77
N TRP A 305 -23.17 6.22 -41.69
CA TRP A 305 -22.75 5.82 -40.35
C TRP A 305 -23.79 4.87 -39.76
N LEU A 306 -23.35 3.70 -39.32
CA LEU A 306 -24.16 2.78 -38.52
C LEU A 306 -23.78 2.96 -37.06
N THR A 307 -24.76 3.00 -36.17
CA THR A 307 -24.56 3.32 -34.75
C THR A 307 -25.24 2.32 -33.81
N SER A 308 -24.61 1.99 -32.69
CA SER A 308 -25.26 1.26 -31.60
C SER A 308 -26.16 2.18 -30.77
N LYS A 309 -26.89 1.63 -29.78
CA LYS A 309 -27.48 2.47 -28.72
C LYS A 309 -26.38 2.90 -27.73
N PRO A 310 -26.47 4.10 -27.12
CA PRO A 310 -25.47 4.58 -26.18
C PRO A 310 -25.61 3.95 -24.78
N VAL A 311 -24.50 3.85 -24.05
CA VAL A 311 -24.43 3.43 -22.64
C VAL A 311 -23.90 4.58 -21.79
N HIS A 312 -24.52 4.82 -20.63
CA HIS A 312 -24.11 5.89 -19.71
C HIS A 312 -23.06 5.38 -18.73
N LEU A 313 -21.98 6.15 -18.58
CA LEU A 313 -20.92 5.87 -17.61
C LEU A 313 -20.84 6.99 -16.58
N LYS A 314 -20.53 6.61 -15.33
CA LYS A 314 -20.33 7.57 -14.25
C LYS A 314 -18.94 8.23 -14.40
N ALA A 315 -18.88 9.55 -14.26
CA ALA A 315 -17.62 10.27 -14.21
C ALA A 315 -16.78 9.90 -12.98
N GLY A 316 -15.46 9.94 -13.10
CA GLY A 316 -14.54 9.71 -11.98
C GLY A 316 -14.44 8.27 -11.49
N ALA A 317 -15.01 7.30 -12.22
CA ALA A 317 -14.96 5.89 -11.88
C ALA A 317 -14.53 5.03 -13.08
N TRP A 318 -13.58 4.13 -12.88
CA TRP A 318 -13.21 3.14 -13.90
C TRP A 318 -14.34 2.17 -14.20
N ARG A 319 -14.56 1.96 -15.48
CA ARG A 319 -15.48 0.96 -16.04
C ARG A 319 -14.77 0.20 -17.14
N HIS A 320 -14.99 -1.11 -17.23
CA HIS A 320 -14.58 -1.88 -18.40
C HIS A 320 -15.68 -1.75 -19.46
N VAL A 321 -15.32 -1.38 -20.69
CA VAL A 321 -16.24 -1.30 -21.82
C VAL A 321 -15.75 -2.22 -22.92
N ALA A 322 -16.64 -3.05 -23.46
CA ALA A 322 -16.39 -3.79 -24.68
C ALA A 322 -17.48 -3.55 -25.72
N ALA A 323 -17.09 -3.33 -26.97
CA ALA A 323 -17.97 -3.21 -28.12
C ALA A 323 -17.70 -4.37 -29.08
N VAL A 324 -18.70 -5.23 -29.28
CA VAL A 324 -18.62 -6.42 -30.14
C VAL A 324 -19.52 -6.20 -31.34
N CYS A 325 -18.98 -6.37 -32.55
CA CYS A 325 -19.73 -6.28 -33.80
C CYS A 325 -19.48 -7.51 -34.67
N ASP A 326 -20.55 -8.26 -34.96
CA ASP A 326 -20.49 -9.49 -35.76
C ASP A 326 -20.97 -9.29 -37.21
N GLY A 327 -21.40 -8.07 -37.56
CA GLY A 327 -21.96 -7.70 -38.87
C GLY A 327 -23.47 -7.87 -39.00
N ARG A 328 -24.13 -8.36 -37.95
CA ARG A 328 -25.60 -8.41 -37.81
C ARG A 328 -26.08 -7.50 -36.69
N GLU A 329 -25.33 -7.46 -35.60
CA GLU A 329 -25.61 -6.68 -34.41
C GLU A 329 -24.35 -6.07 -33.80
N ALA A 330 -24.57 -5.03 -33.00
CA ALA A 330 -23.57 -4.44 -32.13
C ALA A 330 -24.01 -4.59 -30.68
N VAL A 331 -23.14 -5.16 -29.85
CA VAL A 331 -23.35 -5.37 -28.43
C VAL A 331 -22.32 -4.56 -27.65
N LEU A 332 -22.78 -3.72 -26.73
CA LEU A 332 -21.94 -3.00 -25.76
C LEU A 332 -22.07 -3.66 -24.40
N TYR A 333 -20.92 -3.98 -23.81
CA TYR A 333 -20.79 -4.51 -22.47
C TYR A 333 -20.17 -3.46 -21.54
N VAL A 334 -20.65 -3.41 -20.30
CA VAL A 334 -20.06 -2.62 -19.21
C VAL A 334 -19.78 -3.56 -18.04
N ASP A 335 -18.54 -3.58 -17.57
CA ASP A 335 -18.05 -4.45 -16.48
C ASP A 335 -18.40 -5.93 -16.70
N GLY A 336 -18.19 -6.42 -17.94
CA GLY A 336 -18.44 -7.81 -18.30
C GLY A 336 -19.90 -8.15 -18.60
N SER A 337 -20.85 -7.27 -18.23
CA SER A 337 -22.28 -7.48 -18.44
C SER A 337 -22.80 -6.75 -19.67
N GLU A 338 -23.71 -7.36 -20.42
CA GLU A 338 -24.35 -6.72 -21.57
C GLU A 338 -25.17 -5.49 -21.12
N ALA A 339 -24.83 -4.32 -21.66
CA ALA A 339 -25.49 -3.05 -21.35
C ALA A 339 -26.40 -2.58 -22.49
N SER A 340 -26.09 -2.95 -23.74
CA SER A 340 -26.89 -2.58 -24.91
C SER A 340 -26.68 -3.55 -26.06
N ARG A 341 -27.76 -3.82 -26.81
CA ARG A 341 -27.76 -4.58 -28.06
C ARG A 341 -28.62 -3.90 -29.11
N ALA A 342 -28.13 -3.81 -30.33
CA ALA A 342 -28.84 -3.21 -31.45
C ALA A 342 -28.50 -3.89 -32.79
N PRO A 343 -29.46 -4.02 -33.74
CA PRO A 343 -29.17 -4.42 -35.10
C PRO A 343 -28.16 -3.47 -35.76
N MET A 344 -27.15 -4.04 -36.41
CA MET A 344 -26.10 -3.31 -37.12
C MET A 344 -25.64 -4.18 -38.30
N HIS A 345 -26.36 -4.05 -39.42
CA HIS A 345 -26.12 -4.86 -40.62
C HIS A 345 -24.97 -4.29 -41.44
N GLY A 346 -23.85 -5.01 -41.47
CA GLY A 346 -22.67 -4.66 -42.25
C GLY A 346 -21.42 -4.42 -41.40
N PHE A 347 -20.32 -4.11 -42.08
CA PHE A 347 -19.00 -3.93 -41.49
C PHE A 347 -18.45 -2.53 -41.82
N PRO A 348 -17.49 -2.02 -41.03
CA PRO A 348 -16.78 -0.81 -41.42
C PRO A 348 -16.05 -1.03 -42.75
N VAL A 349 -16.10 -0.03 -43.63
CA VAL A 349 -15.14 0.07 -44.72
C VAL A 349 -13.78 0.44 -44.09
N PRO A 350 -12.70 -0.33 -44.31
CA PRO A 350 -11.43 -0.07 -43.66
C PRO A 350 -10.90 1.34 -43.99
N ASN A 351 -10.59 2.13 -42.96
CA ASN A 351 -9.82 3.35 -43.16
C ASN A 351 -8.36 2.97 -43.44
N ARG A 352 -7.87 3.34 -44.63
CA ARG A 352 -6.52 3.00 -45.12
C ARG A 352 -5.52 4.16 -44.98
N GLN A 353 -5.97 5.34 -44.58
CA GLN A 353 -5.16 6.55 -44.55
C GLN A 353 -4.82 6.98 -43.12
N ASP A 354 -5.81 6.96 -42.22
CA ASP A 354 -5.60 7.48 -40.87
C ASP A 354 -5.07 6.42 -39.89
N PRO A 355 -4.17 6.82 -38.98
CA PRO A 355 -3.81 6.00 -37.84
C PRO A 355 -5.01 5.75 -36.93
N PHE A 356 -4.92 4.70 -36.12
CA PHE A 356 -5.82 4.52 -35.00
C PHE A 356 -5.44 5.52 -33.90
N ARG A 357 -6.45 6.16 -33.31
CA ARG A 357 -6.25 7.24 -32.35
C ARG A 357 -6.98 6.93 -31.06
N LEU A 358 -6.37 7.30 -29.94
CA LEU A 358 -6.98 7.34 -28.62
C LEU A 358 -7.12 8.80 -28.20
N GLY A 359 -8.27 9.15 -27.64
CA GLY A 359 -8.56 10.46 -27.07
C GLY A 359 -8.96 11.56 -28.06
N ARG A 360 -8.94 11.30 -29.37
CA ARG A 360 -9.38 12.26 -30.39
C ARG A 360 -9.99 11.63 -31.63
N SER A 361 -10.82 12.41 -32.31
CA SER A 361 -11.25 12.12 -33.69
C SER A 361 -10.23 12.62 -34.72
N CYS A 362 -10.41 12.22 -35.99
CA CYS A 362 -9.82 12.96 -37.11
C CYS A 362 -10.45 14.36 -37.27
N MET A 363 -11.68 14.53 -36.79
CA MET A 363 -12.41 15.79 -36.87
C MET A 363 -11.96 16.75 -35.76
N PRO A 364 -11.77 18.05 -36.06
CA PRO A 364 -11.39 19.04 -35.06
C PRO A 364 -12.44 19.16 -33.94
N GLY A 365 -11.97 19.34 -32.70
CA GLY A 365 -12.82 19.67 -31.55
C GLY A 365 -13.52 18.49 -30.86
N MET A 366 -13.26 17.25 -31.30
CA MET A 366 -13.86 16.03 -30.74
C MET A 366 -12.83 15.27 -29.88
N TYR A 367 -12.55 15.80 -28.69
CA TYR A 367 -11.50 15.29 -27.79
C TYR A 367 -12.09 14.70 -26.51
N PHE A 368 -11.60 13.54 -26.12
CA PHE A 368 -11.98 12.90 -24.86
C PHE A 368 -11.32 13.58 -23.66
N ASN A 369 -12.09 13.75 -22.59
CA ASN A 369 -11.61 14.17 -21.28
C ASN A 369 -11.72 12.99 -20.31
N GLY A 370 -10.61 12.51 -19.76
CA GLY A 370 -10.62 11.38 -18.83
C GLY A 370 -9.39 10.50 -18.95
N LEU A 371 -9.51 9.28 -18.45
CA LEU A 371 -8.42 8.30 -18.43
C LEU A 371 -8.81 7.06 -19.24
N LEU A 372 -7.85 6.51 -19.98
CA LEU A 372 -7.98 5.21 -20.65
C LEU A 372 -6.86 4.26 -20.23
N SER A 373 -7.17 2.98 -20.19
CA SER A 373 -6.24 1.91 -19.83
C SER A 373 -6.56 0.62 -20.59
N ASP A 374 -5.54 -0.20 -20.84
CA ASP A 374 -5.65 -1.57 -21.34
C ASP A 374 -6.60 -1.73 -22.55
N VAL A 375 -6.34 -0.92 -23.58
CA VAL A 375 -7.08 -0.87 -24.84
C VAL A 375 -6.69 -2.05 -25.73
N ARG A 376 -7.66 -2.85 -26.14
CA ARG A 376 -7.52 -4.04 -26.97
C ARG A 376 -8.41 -3.99 -28.19
N ILE A 377 -7.92 -4.51 -29.31
CA ILE A 377 -8.66 -4.60 -30.57
C ILE A 377 -8.54 -6.01 -31.13
N TYR A 378 -9.67 -6.62 -31.47
CA TYR A 378 -9.77 -7.98 -32.00
C TYR A 378 -10.38 -7.98 -33.40
N ALA A 379 -9.84 -8.82 -34.29
CA ALA A 379 -10.35 -9.09 -35.64
C ALA A 379 -11.50 -10.12 -35.67
N ARG A 380 -12.19 -10.30 -34.53
CA ARG A 380 -13.29 -11.25 -34.35
C ARG A 380 -14.27 -10.74 -33.30
N PRO A 381 -15.50 -11.27 -33.27
CA PRO A 381 -16.40 -11.02 -32.16
C PRO A 381 -15.94 -11.82 -30.94
N LEU A 382 -15.84 -11.17 -29.78
CA LEU A 382 -15.62 -11.83 -28.49
C LEU A 382 -16.94 -12.42 -27.99
N SER A 383 -16.87 -13.58 -27.34
CA SER A 383 -17.99 -14.14 -26.60
C SER A 383 -18.26 -13.37 -25.31
N ALA A 384 -19.47 -13.47 -24.76
CA ALA A 384 -19.81 -12.85 -23.48
C ALA A 384 -18.88 -13.31 -22.35
N ARG A 385 -18.45 -14.58 -22.37
CA ARG A 385 -17.52 -15.12 -21.37
C ARG A 385 -16.14 -14.50 -21.48
N GLU A 386 -15.61 -14.34 -22.69
CA GLU A 386 -14.33 -13.66 -22.89
C GLU A 386 -14.38 -12.20 -22.44
N VAL A 387 -15.51 -11.52 -22.65
CA VAL A 387 -15.71 -10.13 -22.17
C VAL A 387 -15.78 -10.06 -20.64
N GLU A 388 -16.44 -11.04 -20.00
CA GLU A 388 -16.47 -11.19 -18.54
C GLU A 388 -15.07 -11.44 -17.97
N ASP A 389 -14.31 -12.36 -18.56
CA ASP A 389 -12.96 -12.70 -18.13
C ASP A 389 -12.00 -11.48 -18.29
N LEU A 390 -12.15 -10.69 -19.37
CA LEU A 390 -11.40 -9.44 -19.55
C LEU A 390 -11.74 -8.38 -18.49
N ALA A 391 -13.01 -8.28 -18.09
CA ALA A 391 -13.42 -7.38 -17.00
C ALA A 391 -12.89 -7.84 -15.64
N ALA A 392 -12.84 -9.15 -15.40
CA ALA A 392 -12.41 -9.75 -14.13
C ALA A 392 -10.88 -9.78 -13.94
N ALA A 393 -10.11 -10.18 -14.96
CA ALA A 393 -8.65 -10.30 -14.89
C ALA A 393 -7.97 -8.96 -14.52
N ALA A 394 -8.55 -7.85 -14.98
CA ALA A 394 -8.05 -6.52 -14.69
C ALA A 394 -8.46 -5.99 -13.29
N ALA A 395 -9.33 -6.68 -12.56
CA ALA A 395 -9.65 -6.38 -11.15
C ALA A 395 -8.73 -7.12 -10.16
N SER A 396 -8.07 -8.21 -10.57
CA SER A 396 -7.15 -8.98 -9.72
C SER A 396 -5.66 -8.68 -9.92
N GLU A 397 -5.29 -7.84 -10.90
CA GLU A 397 -3.88 -7.58 -11.29
C GLU A 397 -3.51 -6.10 -11.38
N ALA A 398 -4.08 -5.18 -10.59
CA ALA A 398 -3.48 -3.84 -10.47
C ALA A 398 -2.34 -3.90 -9.43
N PRO A 399 -1.05 -3.99 -9.81
CA PRO A 399 0.02 -3.82 -8.85
C PRO A 399 -0.11 -2.44 -8.21
N PHE A 400 0.10 -2.36 -6.90
CA PHE A 400 0.19 -1.09 -6.19
C PHE A 400 1.41 -0.34 -6.75
N ILE A 401 1.17 0.78 -7.41
CA ILE A 401 2.19 1.53 -8.14
C ILE A 401 2.51 2.80 -7.37
N ARG A 402 3.78 2.92 -7.01
CA ARG A 402 4.36 4.06 -6.29
C ARG A 402 4.38 5.29 -7.20
N LEU A 403 4.07 6.47 -6.66
CA LEU A 403 4.08 7.78 -7.34
C LEU A 403 5.51 8.27 -7.59
N PRO A 404 5.80 9.05 -8.65
CA PRO A 404 7.11 9.69 -8.76
C PRO A 404 7.36 10.62 -7.56
N VAL A 405 8.62 10.76 -7.17
CA VAL A 405 9.00 11.72 -6.13
C VAL A 405 8.65 13.14 -6.60
N PRO A 406 7.87 13.93 -5.84
CA PRO A 406 7.57 15.31 -6.19
C PRO A 406 8.84 16.17 -6.23
N GLU A 407 9.01 16.97 -7.28
CA GLU A 407 10.21 17.82 -7.45
C GLU A 407 9.85 19.29 -7.72
N GLY A 408 10.85 20.16 -7.64
CA GLY A 408 10.75 21.56 -8.07
C GLY A 408 9.84 22.43 -7.19
N PRO A 409 9.13 23.42 -7.76
CA PRO A 409 8.39 24.43 -7.00
C PRO A 409 7.28 23.87 -6.10
N ALA A 410 6.65 22.76 -6.49
CA ALA A 410 5.56 22.15 -5.73
C ALA A 410 6.06 21.55 -4.41
N LEU A 411 7.19 20.85 -4.42
CA LEU A 411 7.81 20.33 -3.20
C LEU A 411 8.29 21.48 -2.30
N ALA A 412 8.94 22.49 -2.87
CA ALA A 412 9.42 23.64 -2.11
C ALA A 412 8.27 24.43 -1.44
N ALA A 413 7.13 24.56 -2.12
CA ALA A 413 5.93 25.19 -1.56
C ALA A 413 5.37 24.37 -0.38
N ALA A 414 5.27 23.04 -0.54
CA ALA A 414 4.84 22.12 0.51
C ALA A 414 5.75 22.16 1.75
N GLU A 415 7.07 22.10 1.56
CA GLU A 415 8.05 22.18 2.65
C GLU A 415 7.95 23.53 3.38
N LYS A 416 7.79 24.63 2.63
CA LYS A 416 7.58 25.96 3.20
C LYS A 416 6.29 26.05 4.00
N GLU A 417 5.20 25.48 3.50
CA GLU A 417 3.91 25.44 4.19
C GLU A 417 4.02 24.70 5.52
N ILE A 418 4.61 23.49 5.52
CA ILE A 418 4.84 22.70 6.73
C ILE A 418 5.67 23.49 7.75
N ARG A 419 6.81 24.04 7.33
CA ARG A 419 7.69 24.80 8.23
C ARG A 419 7.04 26.06 8.77
N SER A 420 6.19 26.72 7.99
CA SER A 420 5.42 27.87 8.46
C SER A 420 4.37 27.50 9.49
N ARG A 421 3.70 26.35 9.31
CA ARG A 421 2.62 25.89 10.17
C ARG A 421 3.12 25.33 11.51
N PHE A 422 4.28 24.67 11.52
CA PHE A 422 4.87 24.02 12.70
C PHE A 422 6.04 24.81 13.30
N LYS A 423 6.06 26.13 13.10
CA LYS A 423 7.22 26.97 13.43
C LYS A 423 7.63 26.86 14.90
N GLU A 424 6.67 26.80 15.81
CA GLU A 424 6.92 26.72 17.27
C GLU A 424 7.45 25.33 17.66
N GLU A 425 6.89 24.28 17.07
CA GLU A 425 7.30 22.89 17.29
C GLU A 425 8.71 22.64 16.75
N TYR A 426 9.07 23.22 15.59
CA TYR A 426 10.45 23.17 15.07
C TYR A 426 11.45 23.91 15.97
N ALA A 427 10.99 24.92 16.72
CA ALA A 427 11.84 25.63 17.68
C ALA A 427 12.09 24.81 18.96
N ASN A 428 11.18 23.89 19.32
CA ASN A 428 11.34 23.05 20.49
C ASN A 428 12.30 21.87 20.24
N ARG A 429 13.55 22.01 20.67
CA ARG A 429 14.61 21.00 20.49
C ARG A 429 14.66 19.90 21.54
N SER A 430 13.72 19.85 22.49
CA SER A 430 13.69 18.75 23.46
C SER A 430 13.38 17.42 22.76
N ALA A 431 13.82 16.30 23.35
CA ALA A 431 13.55 14.97 22.80
C ALA A 431 12.03 14.71 22.66
N GLU A 432 11.25 15.12 23.66
CA GLU A 432 9.79 15.02 23.67
C GLU A 432 9.14 15.92 22.61
N GLY A 433 9.62 17.16 22.45
CA GLY A 433 9.12 18.10 21.45
C GLY A 433 9.38 17.63 20.02
N GLN A 434 10.58 17.13 19.76
CA GLN A 434 10.94 16.57 18.45
C GLN A 434 10.15 15.29 18.14
N ALA A 435 9.94 14.41 19.13
CA ALA A 435 9.09 13.23 18.97
C ALA A 435 7.63 13.59 18.67
N ALA A 436 7.08 14.59 19.37
CA ALA A 436 5.73 15.09 19.13
C ALA A 436 5.58 15.71 17.73
N LEU A 437 6.56 16.49 17.27
CA LEU A 437 6.58 17.05 15.92
C LEU A 437 6.63 15.94 14.85
N ALA A 438 7.53 14.97 15.00
CA ALA A 438 7.63 13.85 14.06
C ALA A 438 6.31 13.06 13.95
N ALA A 439 5.66 12.78 15.09
CA ALA A 439 4.37 12.11 15.12
C ALA A 439 3.26 12.93 14.45
N ALA A 440 3.25 14.26 14.66
CA ALA A 440 2.30 15.16 14.00
C ALA A 440 2.49 15.18 12.48
N LEU A 441 3.73 15.27 12.00
CA LEU A 441 4.06 15.26 10.57
C LEU A 441 3.71 13.92 9.92
N LEU A 442 4.00 12.81 10.58
CA LEU A 442 3.61 11.47 10.12
C LEU A 442 2.09 11.35 9.97
N ARG A 443 1.33 11.88 10.94
CA ARG A 443 -0.13 11.90 10.90
C ARG A 443 -0.64 12.75 9.73
N ILE A 444 -0.07 13.92 9.49
CA ILE A 444 -0.42 14.79 8.35
C ILE A 444 -0.19 14.07 7.03
N GLY A 445 0.97 13.41 6.85
CA GLY A 445 1.23 12.62 5.66
C GLY A 445 0.21 11.49 5.47
N ARG A 446 -0.27 10.87 6.55
CA ARG A 446 -1.31 9.83 6.47
C ARG A 446 -2.67 10.40 6.07
N GLU A 447 -3.06 11.52 6.66
CA GLU A 447 -4.38 12.18 6.45
C GLU A 447 -4.47 12.92 5.11
N THR A 448 -3.35 13.42 4.58
CA THR A 448 -3.30 14.14 3.31
C THR A 448 -3.55 13.18 2.15
N LYS A 449 -4.65 13.37 1.43
CA LYS A 449 -5.05 12.51 0.30
C LYS A 449 -4.99 13.20 -1.06
N ASP A 450 -5.04 14.51 -1.17
CA ASP A 450 -5.22 15.17 -2.48
C ASP A 450 -4.07 16.13 -2.83
N ALA A 451 -2.96 16.05 -2.10
CA ALA A 451 -1.78 16.91 -2.29
C ALA A 451 -0.50 16.09 -2.14
N ASP A 452 -0.03 15.47 -3.23
CA ASP A 452 1.08 14.51 -3.21
C ASP A 452 2.41 15.15 -2.77
N ALA A 453 2.69 16.39 -3.18
CA ALA A 453 3.88 17.13 -2.74
C ALA A 453 3.88 17.42 -1.23
N LEU A 454 2.73 17.83 -0.67
CA LEU A 454 2.56 18.05 0.76
C LEU A 454 2.69 16.75 1.53
N ARG A 455 2.08 15.68 1.00
CA ARG A 455 2.13 14.35 1.58
C ARG A 455 3.56 13.81 1.65
N TYR A 456 4.29 13.90 0.55
CA TYR A 456 5.71 13.52 0.47
C TYR A 456 6.55 14.34 1.45
N ALA A 457 6.42 15.67 1.42
CA ALA A 457 7.15 16.57 2.31
C ALA A 457 6.88 16.27 3.79
N ALA A 458 5.63 15.97 4.16
CA ALA A 458 5.27 15.63 5.53
C ALA A 458 5.95 14.34 6.01
N PHE A 459 5.96 13.28 5.19
CA PHE A 459 6.68 12.05 5.56
C PHE A 459 8.19 12.26 5.58
N ARG A 460 8.74 13.03 4.64
CA ARG A 460 10.17 13.38 4.59
C ARG A 460 10.61 14.17 5.83
N GLU A 461 9.86 15.19 6.22
CA GLU A 461 10.16 15.96 7.43
C GLU A 461 9.95 15.11 8.69
N ALA A 462 8.94 14.23 8.72
CA ALA A 462 8.73 13.30 9.84
C ALA A 462 9.92 12.35 10.05
N GLN A 463 10.45 11.74 8.97
CA GLN A 463 11.62 10.86 9.10
C GLN A 463 12.86 11.60 9.60
N ASP A 464 13.09 12.84 9.12
CA ASP A 464 14.31 13.58 9.41
C ASP A 464 14.30 14.07 10.87
N VAL A 465 13.16 14.58 11.34
CA VAL A 465 12.95 14.98 12.73
C VAL A 465 13.05 13.77 13.67
N ALA A 466 12.39 12.65 13.34
CA ALA A 466 12.44 11.43 14.15
C ALA A 466 13.87 10.86 14.25
N ALA A 467 14.58 10.78 13.12
CA ALA A 467 15.95 10.28 13.07
C ALA A 467 16.89 11.16 13.90
N ALA A 468 16.77 12.48 13.81
CA ALA A 468 17.57 13.41 14.62
C ALA A 468 17.31 13.26 16.13
N ALA A 469 16.08 12.90 16.52
CA ALA A 469 15.70 12.64 17.91
C ALA A 469 16.09 11.24 18.43
N GLY A 470 16.65 10.37 17.58
CA GLY A 470 16.93 8.97 17.93
C GLY A 470 15.67 8.10 18.04
N ASP A 471 14.54 8.54 17.46
CA ASP A 471 13.32 7.75 17.32
C ASP A 471 13.32 7.04 15.95
N LEU A 472 14.11 5.97 15.87
CA LEU A 472 14.25 5.20 14.64
C LEU A 472 12.93 4.52 14.22
N ALA A 473 12.06 4.20 15.17
CA ALA A 473 10.78 3.54 14.88
C ALA A 473 9.86 4.46 14.08
N THR A 474 9.67 5.71 14.53
CA THR A 474 8.87 6.71 13.80
C THR A 474 9.53 7.07 12.47
N ALA A 475 10.87 7.15 12.42
CA ALA A 475 11.59 7.42 11.18
C ALA A 475 11.34 6.33 10.13
N CYS A 476 11.52 5.05 10.50
CA CYS A 476 11.21 3.92 9.62
C CYS A 476 9.75 3.90 9.21
N ALA A 477 8.81 4.16 10.12
CA ALA A 477 7.38 4.20 9.80
C ALA A 477 7.02 5.29 8.77
N ALA A 478 7.70 6.44 8.80
CA ALA A 478 7.55 7.47 7.77
C ALA A 478 8.16 7.03 6.43
N ILE A 479 9.33 6.40 6.47
CA ILE A 479 10.02 5.85 5.29
C ILE A 479 9.24 4.73 4.64
N ASP A 480 8.59 3.85 5.41
CA ASP A 480 7.75 2.79 4.88
C ASP A 480 6.57 3.38 4.10
N ARG A 481 5.96 4.47 4.59
CA ARG A 481 4.91 5.19 3.85
C ARG A 481 5.45 5.87 2.59
N LEU A 482 6.67 6.43 2.64
CA LEU A 482 7.34 6.94 1.44
C LEU A 482 7.58 5.82 0.42
N GLY A 483 8.08 4.68 0.86
CA GLY A 483 8.32 3.51 0.04
C GLY A 483 7.04 2.94 -0.54
N GLU A 484 5.96 2.87 0.23
CA GLU A 484 4.65 2.41 -0.26
C GLU A 484 4.08 3.34 -1.33
N LEU A 485 4.18 4.65 -1.12
CA LEU A 485 3.45 5.65 -1.91
C LEU A 485 4.25 6.27 -3.03
N PHE A 486 5.58 6.29 -2.94
CA PHE A 486 6.47 7.00 -3.86
C PHE A 486 7.65 6.15 -4.32
N GLU A 487 8.18 6.45 -5.51
CA GLU A 487 9.34 5.80 -6.15
C GLU A 487 10.63 6.15 -5.40
N THR A 488 10.70 5.72 -4.15
CA THR A 488 11.80 5.93 -3.22
C THR A 488 12.45 4.60 -2.85
N ASP A 489 13.76 4.63 -2.69
CA ASP A 489 14.50 3.53 -2.10
C ASP A 489 14.40 3.60 -0.58
N ALA A 490 13.36 2.95 -0.04
CA ALA A 490 13.10 2.91 1.39
C ALA A 490 14.27 2.31 2.19
N ALA A 491 14.98 1.33 1.63
CA ALA A 491 16.11 0.70 2.33
C ALA A 491 17.28 1.69 2.51
N GLU A 492 17.61 2.44 1.47
CA GLU A 492 18.62 3.49 1.53
C GLU A 492 18.23 4.63 2.47
N LEU A 493 16.95 5.03 2.46
CA LEU A 493 16.43 6.04 3.39
C LEU A 493 16.52 5.56 4.85
N LYS A 494 16.17 4.30 5.14
CA LYS A 494 16.31 3.71 6.49
C LYS A 494 17.77 3.69 6.95
N ALA A 495 18.70 3.33 6.07
CA ALA A 495 20.13 3.36 6.39
C ALA A 495 20.63 4.78 6.68
N ALA A 496 20.17 5.79 5.93
CA ALA A 496 20.50 7.19 6.15
C ALA A 496 19.91 7.71 7.48
N ALA A 497 18.65 7.37 7.79
CA ALA A 497 17.99 7.72 9.04
C ALA A 497 18.72 7.12 10.26
N PHE A 498 19.11 5.84 10.19
CA PHE A 498 19.92 5.23 11.24
C PHE A 498 21.26 5.94 11.42
N LYS A 499 21.96 6.26 10.33
CA LYS A 499 23.23 6.98 10.39
C LYS A 499 23.09 8.36 11.04
N ALA A 500 21.96 9.04 10.84
CA ALA A 500 21.66 10.28 11.53
C ALA A 500 21.41 10.04 13.04
N ALA A 501 20.55 9.08 13.38
CA ALA A 501 20.24 8.72 14.77
C ALA A 501 21.47 8.27 15.59
N ALA A 502 22.38 7.52 14.96
CA ALA A 502 23.60 7.01 15.59
C ALA A 502 24.59 8.12 16.00
N ARG A 503 24.38 9.38 15.58
CA ARG A 503 25.21 10.53 15.99
C ARG A 503 24.89 11.03 17.40
N THR A 504 23.84 10.53 18.04
CA THR A 504 23.49 10.91 19.41
C THR A 504 24.68 10.77 20.36
N ARG A 505 24.75 11.68 21.33
CA ARG A 505 25.72 11.70 22.43
C ARG A 505 25.09 11.33 23.78
N ASP A 506 23.76 11.23 23.81
CA ASP A 506 23.02 10.80 24.98
C ASP A 506 23.14 9.27 25.13
N PRO A 507 23.65 8.75 26.26
CA PRO A 507 23.83 7.32 26.47
C PRO A 507 22.53 6.49 26.42
N GLU A 508 21.42 6.99 26.97
CA GLU A 508 20.14 6.27 26.98
C GLU A 508 19.54 6.20 25.58
N VAL A 509 19.64 7.30 24.83
CA VAL A 509 19.22 7.33 23.42
C VAL A 509 20.14 6.45 22.57
N ALA A 510 21.46 6.46 22.83
CA ALA A 510 22.43 5.62 22.14
C ALA A 510 22.13 4.12 22.32
N GLU A 511 21.78 3.67 23.53
CA GLU A 511 21.42 2.28 23.80
C GLU A 511 20.16 1.87 23.02
N ARG A 512 19.12 2.70 23.06
CA ARG A 512 17.88 2.50 22.28
C ARG A 512 18.13 2.45 20.77
N VAL A 513 18.92 3.39 20.24
CA VAL A 513 19.26 3.44 18.81
C VAL A 513 20.10 2.22 18.43
N CYS A 514 21.00 1.75 19.29
CA CYS A 514 21.79 0.55 19.04
C CYS A 514 20.89 -0.71 18.95
N ALA A 515 19.95 -0.87 19.89
CA ALA A 515 18.97 -1.96 19.84
C ALA A 515 18.09 -1.89 18.59
N ALA A 516 17.59 -0.70 18.23
CA ALA A 516 16.79 -0.50 17.03
C ALA A 516 17.60 -0.72 15.73
N GLY A 517 18.89 -0.38 15.72
CA GLY A 517 19.80 -0.60 14.60
C GLY A 517 20.08 -2.08 14.33
N LEU A 518 20.16 -2.90 15.38
CA LEU A 518 20.24 -4.36 15.24
C LEU A 518 18.99 -4.92 14.55
N ASN A 519 17.80 -4.48 14.96
CA ASN A 519 16.55 -4.89 14.31
C ASN A 519 16.47 -4.41 12.85
N LEU A 520 16.95 -3.19 12.59
CA LEU A 520 16.98 -2.64 11.22
C LEU A 520 17.91 -3.44 10.31
N LEU A 521 19.10 -3.86 10.80
CA LEU A 521 19.98 -4.74 10.04
C LEU A 521 19.27 -6.01 9.58
N ASP A 522 18.47 -6.61 10.48
CA ASP A 522 17.76 -7.85 10.21
C ASP A 522 16.61 -7.67 9.23
N SER A 523 15.85 -6.59 9.36
CA SER A 523 14.78 -6.22 8.43
C SER A 523 15.34 -5.98 7.02
N LEU A 524 16.41 -5.20 6.90
CA LEU A 524 17.07 -4.95 5.60
C LEU A 524 17.63 -6.24 4.99
N ALA A 525 18.22 -7.12 5.81
CA ALA A 525 18.68 -8.43 5.35
C ALA A 525 17.53 -9.33 4.89
N ALA A 526 16.38 -9.29 5.56
CA ALA A 526 15.18 -10.04 5.16
C ALA A 526 14.66 -9.58 3.79
N GLU A 527 14.72 -8.27 3.51
CA GLU A 527 14.31 -7.62 2.25
C GLU A 527 15.35 -7.71 1.11
N ASP A 528 16.43 -8.49 1.27
CA ASP A 528 17.56 -8.56 0.32
C ASP A 528 18.33 -7.23 0.13
N ALA A 529 18.07 -6.23 0.98
CA ALA A 529 18.70 -4.91 0.97
C ALA A 529 20.08 -4.93 1.67
N TYR A 530 20.94 -5.86 1.28
CA TYR A 530 22.24 -6.10 1.91
C TYR A 530 23.19 -4.91 1.84
N GLU A 531 23.13 -4.13 0.76
CA GLU A 531 23.95 -2.92 0.60
C GLU A 531 23.58 -1.84 1.63
N ALA A 532 22.28 -1.59 1.81
CA ALA A 532 21.76 -0.69 2.85
C ALA A 532 22.07 -1.20 4.26
N ALA A 533 21.92 -2.51 4.51
CA ALA A 533 22.26 -3.13 5.79
C ALA A 533 23.75 -2.93 6.14
N LEU A 534 24.67 -3.08 5.18
CA LEU A 534 26.09 -2.82 5.44
C LEU A 534 26.39 -1.34 5.74
N LYS A 535 25.64 -0.40 5.17
CA LYS A 535 25.76 1.03 5.53
C LYS A 535 25.33 1.31 6.97
N VAL A 536 24.42 0.51 7.53
CA VAL A 536 24.01 0.54 8.95
C VAL A 536 25.06 -0.08 9.87
N SER A 537 25.78 -1.13 9.40
CA SER A 537 26.70 -1.89 10.24
C SER A 537 27.84 -1.07 10.88
N VAL A 538 28.45 -0.16 10.11
CA VAL A 538 29.62 0.62 10.58
C VAL A 538 29.25 1.63 11.67
N PRO A 539 28.21 2.49 11.50
CA PRO A 539 27.76 3.36 12.58
C PRO A 539 27.24 2.59 13.80
N LEU A 540 26.67 1.39 13.60
CA LEU A 540 26.19 0.55 14.70
C LEU A 540 27.32 -0.03 15.54
N GLU A 541 28.39 -0.54 14.91
CA GLU A 541 29.58 -1.00 15.64
C GLU A 541 30.24 0.15 16.43
N ASP A 542 30.33 1.34 15.84
CA ASP A 542 30.86 2.53 16.52
C ASP A 542 30.00 2.92 17.73
N LEU A 543 28.67 2.93 17.57
CA LEU A 543 27.74 3.22 18.65
C LEU A 543 27.87 2.20 19.80
N ALA A 544 27.96 0.91 19.49
CA ALA A 544 28.17 -0.16 20.48
C ALA A 544 29.51 -0.02 21.22
N ARG A 545 30.59 0.39 20.54
CA ARG A 545 31.89 0.70 21.17
C ARG A 545 31.78 1.89 22.12
N ARG A 546 31.08 2.97 21.71
CA ARG A 546 30.88 4.17 22.54
C ARG A 546 30.09 3.87 23.82
N LEU A 547 29.13 2.96 23.75
CA LEU A 547 28.38 2.45 24.92
C LEU A 547 29.22 1.58 25.86
N LYS A 548 30.44 1.18 25.46
CA LYS A 548 31.35 0.31 26.24
C LYS A 548 30.72 -1.03 26.64
N SER A 549 29.70 -1.51 25.93
CA SER A 549 29.07 -2.80 26.17
C SER A 549 29.74 -3.88 25.33
N ALA A 550 30.57 -4.71 25.97
CA ALA A 550 31.28 -5.80 25.30
C ALA A 550 30.33 -6.87 24.75
N GLU A 551 29.20 -7.11 25.41
CA GLU A 551 28.16 -8.02 24.95
C GLU A 551 27.48 -7.51 23.69
N MET A 552 27.04 -6.24 23.70
CA MET A 552 26.38 -5.61 22.55
C MET A 552 27.31 -5.54 21.35
N LEU A 553 28.59 -5.19 21.55
CA LEU A 553 29.58 -5.19 20.49
C LEU A 553 29.78 -6.57 19.86
N ARG A 554 29.87 -7.63 20.68
CA ARG A 554 29.96 -9.02 20.17
C ARG A 554 28.70 -9.40 19.39
N GLY A 555 27.52 -9.02 19.88
CA GLY A 555 26.24 -9.26 19.18
C GLY A 555 26.19 -8.59 17.81
N VAL A 556 26.57 -7.31 17.73
CA VAL A 556 26.67 -6.57 16.46
C VAL A 556 27.67 -7.26 15.51
N GLN A 557 28.87 -7.58 15.97
CA GLN A 557 29.89 -8.22 15.13
C GLN A 557 29.47 -9.58 14.59
N ALA A 558 28.77 -10.39 15.41
CA ALA A 558 28.20 -11.66 14.96
C ALA A 558 27.16 -11.44 13.85
N ARG A 559 26.25 -10.48 14.03
CA ARG A 559 25.22 -10.17 13.02
C ARG A 559 25.79 -9.65 11.72
N VAL A 560 26.82 -8.81 11.79
CA VAL A 560 27.53 -8.28 10.62
C VAL A 560 28.27 -9.40 9.87
N LYS A 561 28.83 -10.38 10.60
CA LYS A 561 29.44 -11.56 9.99
C LYS A 561 28.40 -12.39 9.22
N ASP A 562 27.25 -12.66 9.83
CA ASP A 562 26.15 -13.40 9.19
C ASP A 562 25.62 -12.64 7.97
N LEU A 563 25.41 -11.33 8.10
CA LEU A 563 24.96 -10.47 7.01
C LEU A 563 25.89 -10.53 5.79
N ARG A 564 27.20 -10.48 6.00
CA ARG A 564 28.20 -10.60 4.92
C ARG A 564 28.14 -11.97 4.24
N ALA A 565 27.92 -13.04 5.00
CA ALA A 565 27.73 -14.37 4.43
C ALA A 565 26.48 -14.44 3.56
N GLN A 566 25.35 -13.88 4.03
CA GLN A 566 24.11 -13.81 3.24
C GLN A 566 24.27 -12.96 1.97
N GLN A 567 24.94 -11.81 2.06
CA GLN A 567 25.20 -10.95 0.91
C GLN A 567 26.03 -11.67 -0.15
N SER A 568 27.04 -12.45 0.25
CA SER A 568 27.84 -13.25 -0.67
C SER A 568 26.97 -14.21 -1.47
N GLU A 569 26.02 -14.89 -0.82
CA GLU A 569 25.08 -15.79 -1.53
C GLU A 569 24.09 -15.01 -2.40
N TRP A 570 23.55 -13.88 -1.92
CA TRP A 570 22.70 -12.99 -2.72
C TRP A 570 23.39 -12.53 -4.01
N ASN A 571 24.66 -12.11 -3.92
CA ASN A 571 25.44 -11.66 -5.07
C ASN A 571 25.64 -12.76 -6.12
N ARG A 572 25.66 -14.03 -5.72
CA ARG A 572 25.73 -15.16 -6.66
C ARG A 572 24.42 -15.39 -7.41
N ILE A 573 23.28 -15.11 -6.76
CA ILE A 573 21.95 -15.46 -7.30
C ILE A 573 21.17 -14.26 -7.86
N ARG A 574 21.59 -13.01 -7.62
CA ARG A 574 20.88 -11.80 -8.10
C ARG A 574 20.62 -11.79 -9.60
N ALA A 575 21.53 -12.34 -10.40
CA ALA A 575 21.35 -12.48 -11.85
C ALA A 575 20.27 -13.52 -12.20
N SER A 576 20.23 -14.63 -11.46
CA SER A 576 19.16 -15.64 -11.55
C SER A 576 17.80 -15.06 -11.14
N VAL A 577 17.75 -14.24 -10.09
CA VAL A 577 16.52 -13.53 -9.68
C VAL A 577 16.02 -12.61 -10.78
N ALA A 578 16.92 -11.85 -11.41
CA ALA A 578 16.55 -11.00 -12.55
C ALA A 578 16.04 -11.83 -13.74
N ARG A 579 16.72 -12.95 -14.06
CA ARG A 579 16.30 -13.87 -15.12
C ARG A 579 14.91 -14.44 -14.88
N LEU A 580 14.55 -14.82 -13.66
CA LEU A 580 13.21 -15.34 -13.35
C LEU A 580 12.08 -14.33 -13.57
N LYS A 581 12.37 -13.02 -13.64
CA LYS A 581 11.37 -12.02 -14.03
C LYS A 581 11.03 -12.08 -15.52
N GLU A 582 12.02 -12.42 -16.35
CA GLU A 582 11.88 -12.54 -17.80
C GLU A 582 11.48 -13.96 -18.23
N SER A 583 11.96 -14.97 -17.50
CA SER A 583 11.78 -16.40 -17.77
C SER A 583 11.49 -17.14 -16.45
N PRO A 584 10.23 -17.10 -15.96
CA PRO A 584 9.85 -17.64 -14.64
C PRO A 584 10.07 -19.14 -14.44
N ASP A 585 10.26 -19.89 -15.53
CA ASP A 585 10.44 -21.34 -15.53
C ASP A 585 11.86 -21.78 -15.90
N ASP A 586 12.84 -20.87 -15.97
CA ASP A 586 14.25 -21.21 -16.23
C ASP A 586 14.78 -22.20 -15.17
N PRO A 587 15.16 -23.44 -15.53
CA PRO A 587 15.48 -24.48 -14.54
C PRO A 587 16.72 -24.18 -13.68
N GLU A 588 17.73 -23.52 -14.24
CA GLU A 588 18.96 -23.18 -13.50
C GLU A 588 18.73 -22.01 -12.55
N ALA A 589 17.98 -20.99 -12.98
CA ALA A 589 17.61 -19.87 -12.14
C ALA A 589 16.64 -20.30 -11.03
N CYS A 590 15.65 -21.13 -11.33
CA CYS A 590 14.75 -21.74 -10.35
C CYS A 590 15.54 -22.54 -9.30
N LEU A 591 16.51 -23.36 -9.72
CA LEU A 591 17.37 -24.09 -8.79
C LEU A 591 18.17 -23.14 -7.89
N ALA A 592 18.86 -22.16 -8.47
CA ALA A 592 19.72 -21.24 -7.73
C ALA A 592 18.93 -20.41 -6.70
N VAL A 593 17.81 -19.83 -7.11
CA VAL A 593 16.95 -18.99 -6.24
C VAL A 593 16.22 -19.86 -5.21
N GLY A 594 15.78 -21.07 -5.59
CA GLY A 594 15.18 -22.03 -4.66
C GLY A 594 16.16 -22.47 -3.55
N LYS A 595 17.42 -22.77 -3.89
CA LYS A 595 18.47 -23.09 -2.90
C LYS A 595 18.70 -21.91 -1.94
N TYR A 596 18.71 -20.68 -2.46
CA TYR A 596 18.87 -19.48 -1.66
C TYR A 596 17.73 -19.31 -0.64
N HIS A 597 16.47 -19.40 -1.08
CA HIS A 597 15.32 -19.31 -0.17
C HIS A 597 15.35 -20.40 0.89
N ALA A 598 15.71 -21.64 0.55
CA ALA A 598 15.80 -22.74 1.50
C ALA A 598 16.96 -22.59 2.51
N ALA A 599 18.17 -22.25 2.04
CA ALA A 599 19.39 -22.27 2.85
C ALA A 599 19.63 -20.98 3.64
N VAL A 600 19.28 -19.84 3.04
CA VAL A 600 19.66 -18.51 3.52
C VAL A 600 18.48 -17.80 4.15
N LYS A 601 17.31 -17.82 3.48
CA LYS A 601 16.08 -17.22 4.00
C LYS A 601 15.28 -18.14 4.91
N GLU A 602 15.52 -19.45 4.79
CA GLU A 602 14.73 -20.51 5.45
C GLU A 602 13.23 -20.45 5.08
N ASP A 603 12.91 -19.88 3.92
CA ASP A 603 11.56 -19.71 3.39
C ASP A 603 11.23 -20.88 2.44
N TRP A 604 10.68 -21.94 3.01
CA TRP A 604 10.30 -23.13 2.25
C TRP A 604 9.07 -22.92 1.37
N GLU A 605 8.20 -21.96 1.70
CA GLU A 605 7.03 -21.66 0.86
C GLU A 605 7.46 -21.06 -0.48
N ALA A 606 8.46 -20.17 -0.47
CA ALA A 606 9.07 -19.64 -1.69
C ALA A 606 10.01 -20.66 -2.35
N ALA A 607 10.76 -21.45 -1.56
CA ALA A 607 11.76 -22.37 -2.10
C ALA A 607 11.16 -23.56 -2.86
N LEU A 608 10.09 -24.18 -2.35
CA LEU A 608 9.57 -25.44 -2.91
C LEU A 608 9.08 -25.31 -4.37
N PRO A 609 8.26 -24.31 -4.75
CA PRO A 609 7.84 -24.13 -6.14
C PRO A 609 9.03 -23.95 -7.10
N LEU A 610 10.06 -23.22 -6.66
CA LEU A 610 11.28 -23.00 -7.45
C LEU A 610 12.12 -24.26 -7.57
N LEU A 611 12.34 -24.98 -6.47
CA LEU A 611 13.09 -26.25 -6.48
C LEU A 611 12.38 -27.32 -7.33
N ALA A 612 11.04 -27.34 -7.36
CA ALA A 612 10.26 -28.24 -8.22
C ALA A 612 10.40 -27.94 -9.73
N LYS A 613 10.71 -26.69 -10.08
CA LYS A 613 11.04 -26.27 -11.45
C LYS A 613 12.53 -26.36 -11.77
N GLY A 614 13.36 -26.57 -10.75
CA GLY A 614 14.82 -26.60 -10.85
C GLY A 614 15.37 -27.78 -11.67
N SER A 615 16.63 -27.65 -12.12
CA SER A 615 17.32 -28.69 -12.91
C SER A 615 17.81 -29.90 -12.10
N HIS A 616 17.92 -29.79 -10.77
CA HIS A 616 18.43 -30.87 -9.93
C HIS A 616 17.34 -31.92 -9.62
N ALA A 617 17.46 -33.11 -10.25
CA ALA A 617 16.44 -34.17 -10.22
C ALA A 617 15.94 -34.54 -8.81
N GLY A 618 16.84 -34.76 -7.84
CA GLY A 618 16.45 -35.15 -6.48
C GLY A 618 15.75 -34.01 -5.70
N LEU A 619 16.11 -32.75 -5.96
CA LEU A 619 15.46 -31.60 -5.31
C LEU A 619 14.10 -31.35 -5.93
N LYS A 620 14.01 -31.50 -7.26
CA LYS A 620 12.77 -31.41 -8.02
C LYS A 620 11.75 -32.44 -7.56
N GLU A 621 12.17 -33.70 -7.42
CA GLU A 621 11.30 -34.76 -6.91
C GLU A 621 10.86 -34.49 -5.46
N ALA A 622 11.81 -34.17 -4.58
CA ALA A 622 11.52 -33.88 -3.18
C ALA A 622 10.54 -32.72 -3.03
N ALA A 623 10.78 -31.62 -3.74
CA ALA A 623 9.94 -30.44 -3.71
C ALA A 623 8.55 -30.68 -4.29
N ALA A 624 8.42 -31.42 -5.40
CA ALA A 624 7.12 -31.76 -5.98
C ALA A 624 6.29 -32.63 -5.02
N LYS A 625 6.91 -33.63 -4.38
CA LYS A 625 6.25 -34.46 -3.37
C LYS A 625 5.86 -33.65 -2.14
N ASP A 626 6.71 -32.72 -1.70
CA ASP A 626 6.43 -31.85 -0.56
C ASP A 626 5.25 -30.90 -0.82
N LEU A 627 5.20 -30.29 -2.02
CA LEU A 627 4.08 -29.45 -2.46
C LEU A 627 2.74 -30.21 -2.53
N ALA A 628 2.78 -31.52 -2.79
CA ALA A 628 1.59 -32.37 -2.77
C ALA A 628 1.04 -32.64 -1.35
N ARG A 629 1.75 -32.20 -0.30
CA ARG A 629 1.35 -32.29 1.12
C ARG A 629 0.93 -33.71 1.54
N PRO A 630 1.84 -34.70 1.50
CA PRO A 630 1.50 -36.09 1.79
C PRO A 630 0.89 -36.26 3.19
N ALA A 631 -0.20 -37.03 3.22
CA ALA A 631 -0.90 -37.40 4.45
C ALA A 631 -0.49 -38.82 4.89
N GLY A 632 -0.41 -39.03 6.20
CA GLY A 632 0.00 -40.31 6.80
C GLY A 632 1.51 -40.38 7.06
N GLY A 633 1.89 -41.01 8.18
CA GLY A 633 3.28 -40.94 8.63
C GLY A 633 4.26 -41.78 7.81
N ALA A 634 3.83 -42.85 7.14
CA ALA A 634 4.70 -43.57 6.19
C ALA A 634 5.13 -42.67 5.02
N ALA A 635 4.16 -42.00 4.37
CA ALA A 635 4.43 -41.09 3.26
C ALA A 635 5.27 -39.87 3.69
N ARG A 636 5.06 -39.34 4.89
CA ARG A 636 5.89 -38.26 5.46
C ARG A 636 7.31 -38.74 5.79
N ALA A 637 7.47 -39.96 6.31
CA ALA A 637 8.79 -40.53 6.56
C ALA A 637 9.57 -40.75 5.26
N GLU A 638 8.92 -41.24 4.21
CA GLU A 638 9.54 -41.37 2.88
C GLU A 638 9.96 -40.02 2.29
N LEU A 639 9.13 -38.98 2.45
CA LEU A 639 9.48 -37.62 2.04
C LEU A 639 10.66 -37.08 2.85
N GLY A 640 10.69 -37.32 4.16
CA GLY A 640 11.84 -37.01 5.01
C GLY A 640 13.11 -37.72 4.55
N ASP A 641 13.02 -39.01 4.18
CA ASP A 641 14.14 -39.79 3.66
C ASP A 641 14.65 -39.23 2.33
N LEU A 642 13.76 -38.77 1.46
CA LEU A 642 14.11 -38.14 0.20
C LEU A 642 14.90 -36.84 0.45
N TRP A 643 14.39 -35.95 1.31
CA TRP A 643 15.11 -34.73 1.72
C TRP A 643 16.47 -35.04 2.36
N TRP A 644 16.54 -36.06 3.23
CA TRP A 644 17.77 -36.48 3.88
C TRP A 644 18.80 -37.01 2.88
N SER A 645 18.38 -37.82 1.92
CA SER A 645 19.26 -38.39 0.90
C SER A 645 19.90 -37.32 0.00
N VAL A 646 19.15 -36.25 -0.30
CA VAL A 646 19.69 -35.09 -1.02
C VAL A 646 20.65 -34.33 -0.12
N ALA A 647 20.32 -34.15 1.16
CA ALA A 647 21.18 -33.47 2.13
C ALA A 647 22.56 -34.13 2.30
N GLU A 648 22.63 -35.46 2.20
CA GLU A 648 23.89 -36.21 2.31
C GLU A 648 24.90 -35.87 1.20
N ARG A 649 24.41 -35.38 0.06
CA ARG A 649 25.23 -34.98 -1.11
C ARG A 649 25.56 -33.49 -1.15
N GLU A 650 24.98 -32.72 -0.23
CA GLU A 650 25.17 -31.27 -0.15
C GLU A 650 26.15 -30.93 1.00
N SER A 651 26.53 -29.66 1.10
CA SER A 651 27.44 -29.19 2.16
C SER A 651 27.00 -27.84 2.74
N GLY A 652 27.63 -27.46 3.85
CA GLY A 652 27.41 -26.16 4.50
C GLY A 652 25.96 -25.90 4.89
N ALA A 653 25.54 -24.64 4.75
CA ALA A 653 24.22 -24.17 5.18
C ALA A 653 23.05 -24.87 4.47
N PHE A 654 23.23 -25.23 3.20
CA PHE A 654 22.16 -25.87 2.42
C PHE A 654 21.92 -27.33 2.87
N LYS A 655 22.98 -28.08 3.18
CA LYS A 655 22.84 -29.41 3.82
C LYS A 655 22.01 -29.32 5.10
N THR A 656 22.36 -28.39 5.99
CA THR A 656 21.62 -28.20 7.25
C THR A 656 20.16 -27.84 7.01
N ALA A 657 19.88 -26.99 6.01
CA ALA A 657 18.51 -26.65 5.65
C ALA A 657 17.71 -27.88 5.19
N LEU A 658 18.27 -28.72 4.34
CA LEU A 658 17.61 -29.95 3.88
C LEU A 658 17.38 -30.96 5.02
N GLN A 659 18.33 -31.08 5.96
CA GLN A 659 18.16 -31.92 7.14
C GLN A 659 17.02 -31.42 8.04
N ARG A 660 16.86 -30.10 8.19
CA ARG A 660 15.71 -29.52 8.92
C ARG A 660 14.40 -29.77 8.18
N ARG A 661 14.39 -29.68 6.85
CA ARG A 661 13.18 -30.01 6.07
C ARG A 661 12.81 -31.49 6.19
N ALA A 662 13.81 -32.38 6.23
CA ALA A 662 13.59 -33.79 6.51
C ALA A 662 12.98 -34.00 7.90
N ARG A 663 13.55 -33.35 8.93
CA ARG A 663 13.04 -33.34 10.31
C ARG A 663 11.58 -32.91 10.40
N PHE A 664 11.21 -31.82 9.72
CA PHE A 664 9.83 -31.32 9.65
C PHE A 664 8.82 -32.38 9.19
N HIS A 665 9.22 -33.28 8.27
CA HIS A 665 8.37 -34.38 7.82
C HIS A 665 8.44 -35.60 8.75
N TYR A 666 9.59 -35.84 9.36
CA TYR A 666 9.80 -36.93 10.30
C TYR A 666 9.02 -36.80 11.60
N GLU A 667 8.96 -35.60 12.18
CA GLU A 667 8.35 -35.37 13.49
C GLU A 667 6.87 -35.78 13.54
N PRO A 668 6.00 -35.38 12.60
CA PRO A 668 4.62 -35.86 12.57
C PRO A 668 4.49 -37.34 12.22
N ALA A 669 5.48 -37.94 11.55
CA ALA A 669 5.45 -39.34 11.16
C ALA A 669 5.69 -40.29 12.34
N LEU A 670 6.50 -39.87 13.32
CA LEU A 670 6.97 -40.68 14.45
C LEU A 670 5.86 -41.45 15.16
N SER A 671 4.71 -40.82 15.43
CA SER A 671 3.60 -41.41 16.18
C SER A 671 2.97 -42.64 15.49
N THR A 672 3.16 -42.76 14.18
CA THR A 672 2.58 -43.85 13.36
C THR A 672 3.61 -44.89 12.91
N LEU A 673 4.91 -44.62 13.10
CA LEU A 673 5.99 -45.54 12.77
C LEU A 673 6.28 -46.50 13.93
N SER A 674 6.74 -47.70 13.60
CA SER A 674 7.15 -48.72 14.57
C SER A 674 8.44 -49.42 14.15
N GLY A 675 9.07 -50.13 15.11
CA GLY A 675 10.28 -50.92 14.86
C GLY A 675 11.46 -50.11 14.31
N LEU A 676 12.18 -50.69 13.35
CA LEU A 676 13.39 -50.10 12.75
C LEU A 676 13.14 -48.77 12.02
N ALA A 677 11.95 -48.59 11.42
CA ALA A 677 11.60 -47.36 10.74
C ALA A 677 11.52 -46.18 11.72
N ARG A 678 10.92 -46.40 12.90
CA ARG A 678 10.86 -45.42 13.97
C ARG A 678 12.25 -45.07 14.51
N ALA A 679 13.06 -46.08 14.86
CA ALA A 679 14.39 -45.86 15.41
C ALA A 679 15.33 -45.09 14.46
N ARG A 680 15.23 -45.35 13.14
CA ARG A 680 15.96 -44.58 12.12
C ARG A 680 15.55 -43.11 12.12
N VAL A 681 14.24 -42.86 12.13
CA VAL A 681 13.68 -41.50 12.07
C VAL A 681 14.03 -40.72 13.34
N GLU A 682 13.94 -41.33 14.52
CA GLU A 682 14.37 -40.74 15.80
C GLU A 682 15.83 -40.27 15.74
N LYS A 683 16.74 -41.13 15.26
CA LYS A 683 18.15 -40.79 15.09
C LYS A 683 18.37 -39.60 14.13
N ARG A 684 17.64 -39.56 13.01
CA ARG A 684 17.76 -38.45 12.04
C ARG A 684 17.23 -37.12 12.60
N ILE A 685 16.18 -37.16 13.41
CA ILE A 685 15.68 -35.99 14.14
C ILE A 685 16.75 -35.48 15.09
N GLU A 686 17.36 -36.36 15.90
CA GLU A 686 18.44 -35.97 16.83
C GLU A 686 19.65 -35.37 16.10
N GLU A 687 20.06 -35.96 14.97
CA GLU A 687 21.17 -35.45 14.17
C GLU A 687 20.89 -34.06 13.58
N ALA A 688 19.67 -33.84 13.05
CA ALA A 688 19.25 -32.54 12.57
C ALA A 688 19.17 -31.50 13.70
N ALA A 689 18.59 -31.87 14.85
CA ALA A 689 18.48 -31.02 16.02
C ALA A 689 19.85 -30.57 16.55
N ARG A 690 20.82 -31.50 16.60
CA ARG A 690 22.20 -31.19 17.01
C ARG A 690 22.91 -30.22 16.06
N ALA A 691 22.69 -30.38 14.75
CA ALA A 691 23.25 -29.48 13.74
C ALA A 691 22.62 -28.07 13.79
N GLU A 692 21.35 -27.98 14.19
CA GLU A 692 20.60 -26.73 14.37
C GLU A 692 21.07 -25.96 15.63
N LEU A 693 21.25 -26.66 16.75
CA LEU A 693 21.80 -26.12 18.00
C LEU A 693 23.21 -25.53 17.85
N ALA A 694 23.97 -25.99 16.84
CA ALA A 694 25.28 -25.43 16.50
C ALA A 694 25.21 -24.13 15.68
N ARG A 695 24.02 -23.76 15.14
CA ARG A 695 23.79 -22.57 14.31
C ARG A 695 22.94 -21.49 14.97
N THR A 696 22.29 -21.72 16.11
CA THR A 696 21.35 -20.75 16.71
C THR A 696 22.03 -19.39 16.90
N PRO A 697 21.62 -18.35 16.13
CA PRO A 697 22.21 -17.04 16.26
C PRO A 697 21.71 -16.36 17.54
N PHE A 698 22.56 -15.52 18.13
CA PHE A 698 22.20 -14.62 19.21
C PHE A 698 21.00 -13.75 18.80
N LEU A 699 19.83 -13.97 19.41
CA LEU A 699 18.67 -13.10 19.27
C LEU A 699 18.88 -11.89 20.18
N ALA A 700 19.13 -10.72 19.59
CA ALA A 700 19.45 -9.51 20.37
C ALA A 700 18.36 -9.19 21.40
N GLY A 701 18.78 -8.95 22.65
CA GLY A 701 17.87 -8.69 23.77
C GLY A 701 17.16 -9.95 24.30
N CYS A 702 17.33 -11.12 23.69
CA CYS A 702 16.85 -12.39 24.23
C CYS A 702 17.68 -12.75 25.47
N ILE A 703 17.01 -12.87 26.60
CA ILE A 703 17.59 -13.20 27.89
C ILE A 703 17.23 -14.60 28.36
N LEU A 704 16.32 -15.28 27.67
CA LEU A 704 16.01 -16.69 27.91
C LEU A 704 15.50 -17.31 26.61
N ALA A 705 16.08 -18.43 26.20
CA ALA A 705 15.54 -19.28 25.16
C ALA A 705 15.56 -20.71 25.65
N LEU A 706 14.40 -21.26 26.01
CA LEU A 706 14.33 -22.61 26.57
C LEU A 706 14.46 -23.67 25.48
N ASP A 707 15.51 -24.47 25.59
CA ASP A 707 15.73 -25.67 24.78
C ASP A 707 15.24 -26.91 25.54
N PHE A 708 14.19 -27.53 25.01
CA PHE A 708 13.63 -28.78 25.53
C PHE A 708 14.33 -30.02 24.98
N GLU A 709 15.08 -29.92 23.87
CA GLU A 709 15.78 -31.05 23.27
C GLU A 709 17.06 -31.43 24.01
N GLY A 710 17.72 -30.46 24.63
CA GLY A 710 18.89 -30.70 25.49
C GLY A 710 18.57 -31.14 26.91
N ALA A 711 17.31 -31.45 27.25
CA ALA A 711 16.90 -31.64 28.64
C ALA A 711 17.55 -32.87 29.30
N VAL A 712 18.15 -32.67 30.48
CA VAL A 712 18.89 -33.71 31.22
C VAL A 712 18.11 -34.17 32.45
N PRO A 713 17.82 -35.47 32.60
CA PRO A 713 17.23 -36.01 33.83
C PRO A 713 18.10 -35.73 35.06
N SER A 714 17.49 -35.26 36.13
CA SER A 714 18.14 -34.98 37.41
C SER A 714 17.19 -35.23 38.57
N LYS A 715 17.69 -35.11 39.80
CA LYS A 715 16.87 -35.17 41.01
C LYS A 715 17.02 -33.89 41.83
N ARG A 716 15.89 -33.33 42.25
CA ARG A 716 15.84 -32.18 43.17
C ARG A 716 14.93 -32.51 44.33
N GLU A 717 15.45 -32.42 45.56
CA GLU A 717 14.70 -32.77 46.78
C GLU A 717 14.05 -34.16 46.73
N GLY A 718 14.75 -35.12 46.09
CA GLY A 718 14.27 -36.50 45.92
C GLY A 718 13.23 -36.71 44.81
N LYS A 719 12.79 -35.65 44.12
CA LYS A 719 11.87 -35.72 42.98
C LYS A 719 12.63 -35.72 41.66
N ASP A 720 12.14 -36.50 40.69
CA ASP A 720 12.67 -36.49 39.33
C ASP A 720 12.31 -35.17 38.63
N VAL A 721 13.30 -34.54 38.03
CA VAL A 721 13.18 -33.28 37.31
C VAL A 721 13.98 -33.33 36.01
N LEU A 722 13.68 -32.41 35.09
CA LEU A 722 14.45 -32.24 33.86
C LEU A 722 15.14 -30.88 33.89
N LEU A 723 16.47 -30.86 33.83
CA LEU A 723 17.24 -29.64 33.68
C LEU A 723 17.11 -29.17 32.23
N LEU A 724 16.60 -27.95 32.04
CA LEU A 724 16.44 -27.30 30.75
C LEU A 724 17.62 -26.36 30.49
N ARG A 725 18.06 -26.32 29.24
CA ARG A 725 19.16 -25.46 28.82
C ARG A 725 18.63 -24.12 28.31
N ASP A 726 19.31 -23.04 28.70
CA ASP A 726 19.14 -21.73 28.08
C ASP A 726 20.04 -21.59 26.85
N ALA A 727 19.41 -21.49 25.68
CA ALA A 727 20.04 -21.33 24.39
C ALA A 727 20.26 -19.84 24.01
N SER A 728 19.81 -18.88 24.82
CA SER A 728 20.02 -17.45 24.55
C SER A 728 21.48 -17.01 24.72
N GLY A 729 22.26 -17.79 25.49
CA GLY A 729 23.62 -17.44 25.90
C GLY A 729 23.69 -16.61 27.18
N ALA A 730 22.55 -16.25 27.79
CA ALA A 730 22.49 -15.52 29.06
C ALA A 730 22.77 -16.41 30.30
N GLY A 731 22.67 -17.73 30.15
CA GLY A 731 23.03 -18.70 31.19
C GLY A 731 21.97 -18.85 32.28
N ASN A 732 20.70 -18.59 31.96
CA ASN A 732 19.60 -18.70 32.91
C ASN A 732 19.13 -20.15 33.04
N ALA A 733 19.56 -20.84 34.10
CA ALA A 733 19.17 -22.22 34.35
C ALA A 733 17.67 -22.35 34.66
N ALA A 734 17.04 -23.36 34.07
CA ALA A 734 15.63 -23.67 34.23
C ALA A 734 15.43 -25.16 34.51
N VAL A 735 14.41 -25.50 35.29
CA VAL A 735 14.10 -26.87 35.68
C VAL A 735 12.62 -27.15 35.44
N LEU A 736 12.32 -28.20 34.69
CA LEU A 736 10.97 -28.72 34.56
C LEU A 736 10.68 -29.68 35.73
N GLU A 737 9.72 -29.29 36.57
CA GLU A 737 9.29 -30.01 37.76
C GLU A 737 7.91 -30.64 37.50
N GLY A 738 7.79 -31.97 37.63
CA GLY A 738 6.51 -32.70 37.52
C GLY A 738 5.89 -32.79 36.11
N GLY A 739 6.45 -32.10 35.12
CA GLY A 739 6.02 -32.18 33.73
C GLY A 739 6.77 -33.25 32.92
N ARG A 740 6.35 -33.42 31.67
CA ARG A 740 7.01 -34.32 30.72
C ARG A 740 7.32 -33.61 29.42
N LEU A 741 8.26 -34.17 28.67
CA LEU A 741 8.55 -33.73 27.31
C LEU A 741 7.89 -34.69 26.33
N VAL A 742 7.20 -34.16 25.32
CA VAL A 742 6.59 -34.93 24.24
C VAL A 742 7.06 -34.36 22.89
N PRO A 743 6.91 -35.09 21.77
CA PRO A 743 7.19 -34.54 20.46
C PRO A 743 6.37 -33.26 20.19
N GLY A 744 7.05 -32.22 19.72
CA GLY A 744 6.53 -30.91 19.38
C GLY A 744 7.02 -30.46 17.99
N PRO A 745 6.57 -29.29 17.51
CA PRO A 745 6.78 -28.81 16.15
C PRO A 745 8.23 -28.40 15.82
N ARG A 746 9.10 -28.29 16.83
CA ARG A 746 10.55 -28.08 16.67
C ARG A 746 11.39 -29.08 17.44
N GLY A 747 10.82 -30.25 17.76
CA GLY A 747 11.50 -31.28 18.51
C GLY A 747 10.72 -31.82 19.70
N ARG A 748 11.14 -31.46 20.90
CA ARG A 748 10.42 -31.75 22.14
C ARG A 748 9.75 -30.48 22.66
N CYS A 749 8.53 -30.61 23.15
CA CYS A 749 7.79 -29.56 23.83
C CYS A 749 7.41 -29.99 25.24
N ALA A 750 7.18 -29.02 26.11
CA ALA A 750 6.83 -29.28 27.50
C ALA A 750 5.33 -29.43 27.69
N VAL A 751 4.92 -30.51 28.36
CA VAL A 751 3.56 -30.71 28.85
C VAL A 751 3.51 -30.39 30.34
N LEU A 752 2.72 -29.36 30.67
CA LEU A 752 2.65 -28.77 32.01
C LEU A 752 1.30 -29.10 32.70
N GLU A 753 0.90 -30.37 32.67
CA GLU A 753 -0.33 -30.83 33.31
C GLU A 753 -0.26 -30.81 34.85
N GLY A 754 -1.40 -30.63 35.52
CA GLY A 754 -1.50 -30.71 36.98
C GLY A 754 -0.70 -29.63 37.71
N ALA A 755 0.28 -30.02 38.51
CA ALA A 755 1.15 -29.10 39.26
C ALA A 755 2.51 -28.85 38.56
N ALA A 756 2.65 -29.24 37.29
CA ALA A 756 3.91 -29.13 36.57
C ALA A 756 4.28 -27.67 36.26
N VAL A 757 5.55 -27.31 36.48
CA VAL A 757 6.07 -25.95 36.21
C VAL A 757 7.46 -26.01 35.60
N ILE A 758 7.81 -24.99 34.84
CA ILE A 758 9.21 -24.68 34.54
C ILE A 758 9.66 -23.60 35.54
N ARG A 759 10.59 -23.96 36.43
CA ARG A 759 11.14 -23.08 37.44
C ARG A 759 12.50 -22.54 37.01
N LEU A 760 12.64 -21.23 36.99
CA LEU A 760 13.95 -20.59 36.83
C LEU A 760 14.70 -20.64 38.16
N GLU A 761 15.99 -20.95 38.13
CA GLU A 761 16.80 -21.00 39.36
C GLU A 761 16.94 -19.64 40.05
N LYS A 762 16.83 -18.56 39.26
CA LYS A 762 16.85 -17.17 39.73
C LYS A 762 15.69 -16.41 39.07
N PRO A 763 15.03 -15.47 39.78
CA PRO A 763 14.07 -14.57 39.16
C PRO A 763 14.73 -13.81 38.00
N LEU A 764 14.10 -13.84 36.83
CA LEU A 764 14.59 -13.28 35.58
C LEU A 764 14.04 -11.86 35.38
N PRO A 765 14.86 -10.79 35.52
CA PRO A 765 14.38 -9.42 35.36
C PRO A 765 14.11 -9.07 33.89
N VAL A 766 12.89 -8.60 33.60
CA VAL A 766 12.44 -8.25 32.25
C VAL A 766 12.50 -6.75 31.94
N GLY A 767 12.59 -5.88 32.96
CA GLY A 767 12.75 -4.44 32.80
C GLY A 767 11.49 -3.68 32.36
N ASP A 768 11.67 -2.45 31.89
CA ASP A 768 10.56 -1.54 31.52
C ASP A 768 9.96 -1.80 30.14
N ALA A 769 10.61 -2.62 29.31
CA ALA A 769 10.11 -3.06 28.02
C ALA A 769 10.55 -4.51 27.77
N TRP A 770 9.62 -5.36 27.38
CA TRP A 770 9.87 -6.79 27.25
C TRP A 770 9.00 -7.44 26.19
N THR A 771 9.44 -8.59 25.70
CA THR A 771 8.65 -9.47 24.83
C THR A 771 8.74 -10.90 25.35
N ILE A 772 7.60 -11.57 25.47
CA ILE A 772 7.51 -13.00 25.79
C ILE A 772 6.85 -13.66 24.59
N ALA A 773 7.57 -14.56 23.91
CA ALA A 773 7.08 -15.29 22.75
C ALA A 773 7.13 -16.79 23.01
N TRP A 774 6.10 -17.52 22.58
CA TRP A 774 6.03 -18.97 22.74
C TRP A 774 5.13 -19.59 21.67
N HIS A 775 5.30 -20.89 21.46
CA HIS A 775 4.35 -21.69 20.70
C HIS A 775 3.47 -22.47 21.66
N GLN A 776 2.20 -22.57 21.32
CA GLN A 776 1.23 -23.33 22.11
C GLN A 776 0.32 -24.14 21.21
N LEU A 777 0.11 -25.39 21.59
CA LEU A 777 -0.90 -26.24 20.98
C LEU A 777 -2.28 -25.83 21.50
N PHE A 778 -3.29 -25.78 20.63
CA PHE A 778 -4.68 -25.56 21.01
C PHE A 778 -5.51 -26.78 20.61
N GLU A 779 -5.62 -27.75 21.52
CA GLU A 779 -6.40 -28.97 21.36
C GLU A 779 -7.21 -29.28 22.63
N GLY A 780 -8.41 -29.85 22.45
CA GLY A 780 -9.29 -30.25 23.55
C GLY A 780 -10.24 -29.16 24.09
N PRO A 781 -11.17 -29.52 24.99
CA PRO A 781 -12.17 -28.60 25.51
C PRO A 781 -11.56 -27.56 26.46
N TRP A 782 -11.92 -26.29 26.24
CA TRP A 782 -11.55 -25.20 27.13
C TRP A 782 -12.27 -25.34 28.48
N THR A 783 -11.51 -25.70 29.51
CA THR A 783 -12.03 -25.73 30.88
C THR A 783 -12.19 -24.31 31.44
N ALA A 784 -13.11 -24.16 32.40
CA ALA A 784 -13.42 -22.89 33.08
C ALA A 784 -12.35 -22.41 34.08
N ALA A 785 -11.12 -22.91 33.99
CA ALA A 785 -10.01 -22.52 34.87
C ALA A 785 -9.14 -21.41 34.24
N GLN A 786 -8.58 -20.54 35.09
CA GLN A 786 -7.52 -19.61 34.69
C GLN A 786 -6.23 -20.37 34.37
N ARG A 787 -5.40 -19.84 33.48
CA ARG A 787 -4.12 -20.43 33.07
C ARG A 787 -3.03 -19.36 33.13
N SER A 788 -2.00 -19.61 33.92
CA SER A 788 -0.82 -18.75 33.96
C SER A 788 0.22 -19.22 32.96
N LEU A 789 0.83 -18.30 32.22
CA LEU A 789 2.03 -18.61 31.42
C LEU A 789 3.30 -18.19 32.15
N THR A 790 3.31 -17.04 32.80
CA THR A 790 4.49 -16.57 33.54
C THR A 790 4.05 -15.97 34.86
N THR A 791 4.77 -16.27 35.94
CA THR A 791 4.49 -15.68 37.25
C THR A 791 5.74 -15.49 38.10
N ASN A 792 5.66 -14.54 39.03
CA ASN A 792 6.64 -14.32 40.10
C ASN A 792 5.98 -14.19 41.49
N GLY A 793 4.72 -14.58 41.60
CA GLY A 793 3.99 -14.56 42.86
C GLY A 793 2.47 -14.53 42.65
N PRO A 794 1.70 -14.52 43.74
CA PRO A 794 0.23 -14.62 43.70
C PRO A 794 -0.52 -13.65 42.81
N TRP A 795 0.07 -12.48 42.60
CA TRP A 795 -0.54 -11.36 41.91
C TRP A 795 0.30 -10.87 40.73
N HIS A 796 1.39 -11.58 40.37
CA HIS A 796 2.37 -11.10 39.40
C HIS A 796 2.37 -11.99 38.16
N HIS A 797 1.64 -11.58 37.12
CA HIS A 797 1.55 -12.32 35.85
C HIS A 797 1.68 -11.40 34.64
N HIS A 798 2.70 -11.63 33.82
CA HIS A 798 2.84 -10.91 32.54
C HIS A 798 1.78 -11.39 31.54
N VAL A 799 1.52 -12.71 31.50
CA VAL A 799 0.54 -13.33 30.61
C VAL A 799 -0.31 -14.33 31.39
N LEU A 800 -1.63 -14.11 31.32
CA LEU A 800 -2.66 -14.96 31.91
C LEU A 800 -3.79 -15.19 30.91
N ILE A 801 -4.34 -16.41 30.85
CA ILE A 801 -5.52 -16.75 30.03
C ILE A 801 -6.69 -17.03 30.98
N ARG A 802 -7.77 -16.27 30.84
CA ARG A 802 -8.97 -16.44 31.68
C ARG A 802 -9.83 -17.63 31.22
N PRO A 803 -10.76 -18.10 32.08
CA PRO A 803 -11.91 -18.89 31.65
C PRO A 803 -12.58 -18.19 30.47
N ALA A 804 -12.96 -18.94 29.44
CA ALA A 804 -13.37 -18.49 28.10
C ALA A 804 -12.24 -18.10 27.12
N GLY A 805 -10.97 -18.36 27.45
CA GLY A 805 -9.86 -18.24 26.48
C GLY A 805 -9.39 -16.81 26.22
N ILE A 806 -9.71 -15.86 27.10
CA ILE A 806 -9.33 -14.46 26.90
C ILE A 806 -7.91 -14.20 27.45
N LEU A 807 -6.99 -13.71 26.61
CA LEU A 807 -5.65 -13.28 27.03
C LEU A 807 -5.74 -12.00 27.88
N CYS A 808 -4.97 -11.95 28.96
CA CYS A 808 -4.94 -10.88 29.94
C CYS A 808 -3.50 -10.60 30.41
N SER A 809 -3.31 -9.40 30.97
CA SER A 809 -2.11 -9.02 31.75
C SER A 809 -2.52 -8.65 33.18
N VAL A 810 -1.64 -8.89 34.16
CA VAL A 810 -1.92 -8.67 35.59
C VAL A 810 -0.89 -7.71 36.20
N ALA A 811 -1.34 -6.72 36.99
CA ALA A 811 -0.46 -5.75 37.65
C ALA A 811 0.04 -6.29 38.98
N THR A 812 1.08 -5.65 39.51
CA THR A 812 1.59 -5.86 40.88
C THR A 812 0.54 -5.66 41.99
N SER A 813 -0.60 -5.03 41.69
CA SER A 813 -1.76 -4.84 42.57
C SER A 813 -2.80 -5.98 42.50
N GLY A 814 -2.61 -6.98 41.64
CA GLY A 814 -3.58 -8.06 41.39
C GLY A 814 -4.69 -7.69 40.39
N GLU A 815 -4.64 -6.50 39.79
CA GLU A 815 -5.61 -6.08 38.77
C GLU A 815 -5.39 -6.85 37.46
N ILE A 816 -6.40 -7.61 37.03
CA ILE A 816 -6.40 -8.37 35.77
C ILE A 816 -7.07 -7.52 34.69
N THR A 817 -6.31 -7.14 33.67
CA THR A 817 -6.84 -6.38 32.51
C THR A 817 -6.93 -7.27 31.27
N PRO A 818 -8.12 -7.42 30.67
CA PRO A 818 -8.29 -8.23 29.47
C PRO A 818 -7.80 -7.50 28.22
N SER A 819 -7.29 -8.27 27.26
CA SER A 819 -6.83 -7.75 25.96
C SER A 819 -7.92 -7.71 24.88
N ALA A 820 -9.10 -8.26 25.16
CA ALA A 820 -10.14 -8.64 24.20
C ALA A 820 -9.76 -9.73 23.17
N VAL A 821 -8.56 -10.32 23.29
CA VAL A 821 -8.14 -11.44 22.43
C VAL A 821 -8.71 -12.75 22.96
N ASP A 822 -9.55 -13.39 22.16
CA ASP A 822 -10.11 -14.72 22.43
C ASP A 822 -9.32 -15.80 21.67
N VAL A 823 -8.60 -16.65 22.40
CA VAL A 823 -7.87 -17.78 21.84
C VAL A 823 -8.67 -19.09 21.87
N SER A 824 -9.92 -19.08 22.36
CA SER A 824 -10.73 -20.29 22.52
C SER A 824 -11.08 -20.98 21.21
N SER A 825 -11.09 -20.23 20.11
CA SER A 825 -11.39 -20.71 18.76
C SER A 825 -10.16 -21.29 18.02
N LEU A 826 -8.95 -21.07 18.54
CA LEU A 826 -7.72 -21.56 17.91
C LEU A 826 -7.65 -23.09 17.93
N LYS A 827 -7.04 -23.66 16.90
CA LYS A 827 -6.86 -25.11 16.75
C LYS A 827 -5.48 -25.43 16.19
N GLY A 828 -4.78 -26.36 16.84
CA GLY A 828 -3.43 -26.73 16.44
C GLY A 828 -2.37 -25.79 17.02
N TRP A 829 -1.16 -25.82 16.47
CA TRP A 829 -0.05 -24.99 16.93
C TRP A 829 -0.18 -23.56 16.43
N HIS A 830 -0.05 -22.61 17.37
CA HIS A 830 0.00 -21.19 17.06
C HIS A 830 1.20 -20.54 17.76
N HIS A 831 1.77 -19.53 17.12
CA HIS A 831 2.76 -18.66 17.74
C HIS A 831 2.03 -17.52 18.46
N LEU A 832 2.40 -17.28 19.71
CA LEU A 832 1.88 -16.19 20.53
C LEU A 832 3.02 -15.30 21.00
N ALA A 833 2.76 -14.01 21.05
CA ALA A 833 3.68 -13.07 21.70
C ALA A 833 2.92 -12.02 22.51
N ALA A 834 3.51 -11.63 23.65
CA ALA A 834 3.08 -10.52 24.47
C ALA A 834 4.23 -9.51 24.57
N VAL A 835 3.94 -8.25 24.24
CA VAL A 835 4.91 -7.15 24.25
C VAL A 835 4.47 -6.12 25.27
N GLY A 836 5.21 -6.02 26.38
CA GLY A 836 4.98 -5.02 27.41
C GLY A 836 5.81 -3.77 27.17
N LYS A 837 5.17 -2.60 27.04
CA LYS A 837 5.85 -1.30 26.94
C LYS A 837 4.90 -0.17 27.33
N GLY A 838 5.40 0.84 28.04
CA GLY A 838 4.65 2.08 28.25
C GLY A 838 3.35 1.93 29.06
N GLY A 839 3.26 0.90 29.90
CA GLY A 839 2.06 0.62 30.70
C GLY A 839 0.98 -0.17 29.97
N GLU A 840 1.24 -0.65 28.75
CA GLU A 840 0.36 -1.55 28.00
C GLU A 840 1.06 -2.86 27.65
N THR A 841 0.26 -3.90 27.42
CA THR A 841 0.69 -5.19 26.89
C THR A 841 -0.05 -5.46 25.59
N VAL A 842 0.69 -5.56 24.47
CA VAL A 842 0.15 -5.87 23.15
C VAL A 842 0.33 -7.36 22.88
N PHE A 843 -0.75 -8.03 22.47
CA PHE A 843 -0.76 -9.46 22.16
C PHE A 843 -0.77 -9.69 20.66
N TYR A 844 -0.03 -10.70 20.21
CA TYR A 844 0.08 -11.11 18.82
C TYR A 844 -0.25 -12.59 18.68
N ILE A 845 -0.95 -12.95 17.61
CA ILE A 845 -1.21 -14.33 17.18
C ILE A 845 -0.62 -14.48 15.77
N ASP A 846 0.25 -15.48 15.60
CA ASP A 846 0.90 -15.83 14.33
C ASP A 846 1.56 -14.62 13.64
N GLY A 847 2.19 -13.77 14.44
CA GLY A 847 2.90 -12.58 13.97
C GLY A 847 2.04 -11.34 13.73
N ARG A 848 0.72 -11.41 13.95
CA ARG A 848 -0.22 -10.30 13.75
C ARG A 848 -0.73 -9.77 15.09
N GLU A 849 -0.80 -8.46 15.23
CA GLU A 849 -1.39 -7.84 16.43
C GLU A 849 -2.86 -8.28 16.56
N ALA A 850 -3.21 -8.85 17.71
CA ALA A 850 -4.53 -9.39 17.99
C ALA A 850 -5.32 -8.50 18.96
N GLY A 851 -4.66 -7.84 19.91
CA GLY A 851 -5.32 -6.96 20.88
C GLY A 851 -4.38 -6.44 21.97
N ARG A 852 -4.93 -5.63 22.88
CA ARG A 852 -4.15 -4.84 23.85
C ARG A 852 -4.78 -4.84 25.22
N ALA A 853 -3.98 -5.05 26.26
CA ALA A 853 -4.36 -4.86 27.64
C ALA A 853 -3.75 -3.55 28.18
N LYS A 854 -4.55 -2.75 28.89
CA LYS A 854 -4.13 -1.44 29.47
C LYS A 854 -3.33 -1.61 30.77
N ASN A 855 -2.36 -2.51 30.76
CA ASN A 855 -1.49 -2.76 31.89
C ASN A 855 -0.20 -3.45 31.42
N GLN A 856 0.86 -3.34 32.22
CA GLN A 856 2.17 -3.94 31.99
C GLN A 856 2.78 -4.42 33.31
N GLU A 857 2.94 -5.72 33.50
CA GLU A 857 3.74 -6.29 34.60
C GLU A 857 5.22 -6.02 34.35
N LYS A 858 5.97 -5.64 35.40
CA LYS A 858 7.40 -5.30 35.32
C LYS A 858 8.26 -6.14 36.27
N GLY A 859 7.64 -6.93 37.15
CA GLY A 859 8.33 -7.85 38.05
C GLY A 859 9.17 -8.88 37.28
N PRO A 860 10.16 -9.52 37.91
CA PRO A 860 10.90 -10.60 37.26
C PRO A 860 9.97 -11.79 36.94
N ILE A 861 10.42 -12.72 36.10
CA ILE A 861 9.75 -14.01 35.88
C ILE A 861 10.46 -15.07 36.74
N LEU A 862 9.71 -15.86 37.51
CA LEU A 862 10.28 -16.97 38.28
C LEU A 862 9.79 -18.33 37.78
N LEU A 863 8.53 -18.40 37.37
CA LEU A 863 7.88 -19.61 36.90
C LEU A 863 7.31 -19.37 35.51
N ILE A 864 7.39 -20.42 34.69
CA ILE A 864 6.72 -20.52 33.40
C ILE A 864 5.77 -21.72 33.46
N GLY A 865 4.51 -21.50 33.10
CA GLY A 865 3.40 -22.43 33.27
C GLY A 865 2.62 -22.20 34.56
N ASN A 866 2.25 -23.30 35.23
CA ASN A 866 1.19 -23.34 36.23
C ASN A 866 1.48 -22.44 37.43
N TYR A 867 0.40 -21.94 38.03
CA TYR A 867 0.46 -21.14 39.24
C TYR A 867 1.01 -21.93 40.45
N LEU A 868 1.59 -21.21 41.42
CA LEU A 868 2.30 -21.76 42.60
C LEU A 868 1.51 -22.82 43.39
N SER A 869 0.17 -22.74 43.43
CA SER A 869 -0.70 -23.70 44.13
C SER A 869 -1.18 -24.87 43.26
N GLY A 870 -0.88 -24.90 41.96
CA GLY A 870 -1.39 -25.89 41.00
C GLY A 870 -2.82 -25.63 40.51
N GLU A 871 -3.47 -24.55 40.95
CA GLU A 871 -4.88 -24.24 40.67
C GLU A 871 -5.12 -23.63 39.27
N GLN A 872 -4.07 -23.32 38.53
CA GLN A 872 -4.15 -22.75 37.17
C GLN A 872 -3.36 -23.59 36.15
N PRO A 873 -3.78 -24.85 35.91
CA PRO A 873 -3.01 -25.78 35.07
C PRO A 873 -3.04 -25.38 33.60
N MET A 874 -1.87 -25.34 32.98
CA MET A 874 -1.68 -25.22 31.56
C MET A 874 -1.93 -26.60 30.93
N ILE A 875 -3.08 -26.75 30.29
CA ILE A 875 -3.52 -28.07 29.78
C ILE A 875 -2.83 -28.42 28.46
N ASN A 876 -2.32 -27.42 27.74
CA ASN A 876 -1.79 -27.64 26.41
C ASN A 876 -0.25 -27.57 26.37
N PRO A 877 0.40 -28.40 25.54
CA PRO A 877 1.84 -28.34 25.30
C PRO A 877 2.32 -26.94 24.88
N VAL A 878 3.49 -26.55 25.39
CA VAL A 878 4.19 -25.32 25.05
C VAL A 878 5.58 -25.61 24.50
N ASP A 879 6.01 -24.83 23.52
CA ASP A 879 7.30 -24.98 22.84
C ASP A 879 7.96 -23.60 22.58
N ASN A 880 9.26 -23.61 22.32
CA ASN A 880 10.07 -22.46 21.88
C ASN A 880 9.80 -21.18 22.69
N ILE A 881 10.00 -21.26 24.01
CA ILE A 881 9.74 -20.14 24.92
C ILE A 881 10.94 -19.18 24.90
N LEU A 882 10.68 -17.95 24.46
CA LEU A 882 11.65 -16.88 24.33
C LEU A 882 11.24 -15.69 25.19
N VAL A 883 12.19 -15.15 25.96
CA VAL A 883 12.01 -13.92 26.74
C VAL A 883 13.03 -12.90 26.31
N PHE A 884 12.57 -11.70 25.98
CA PHE A 884 13.38 -10.57 25.57
C PHE A 884 13.25 -9.43 26.58
N ARG A 885 14.37 -8.76 26.88
CA ARG A 885 14.42 -7.50 27.65
C ARG A 885 14.23 -6.26 26.77
N ILE A 886 13.53 -6.43 25.65
CA ILE A 886 13.17 -5.38 24.72
C ILE A 886 11.75 -5.61 24.22
N ALA A 887 11.04 -4.52 23.92
CA ALA A 887 9.79 -4.60 23.16
C ALA A 887 10.13 -4.78 21.68
N LEU A 888 9.90 -5.99 21.16
CA LEU A 888 10.14 -6.30 19.76
C LEU A 888 9.11 -5.59 18.87
N PRO A 889 9.53 -5.07 17.71
CA PRO A 889 8.60 -4.48 16.76
C PRO A 889 7.78 -5.57 16.05
N PRO A 890 6.60 -5.25 15.48
CA PRO A 890 5.72 -6.21 14.82
C PRO A 890 6.41 -7.10 13.77
N GLU A 891 7.37 -6.55 13.03
CA GLU A 891 8.10 -7.25 11.98
C GLU A 891 9.02 -8.33 12.55
N ALA A 892 9.63 -8.06 13.70
CA ALA A 892 10.45 -9.04 14.41
C ALA A 892 9.57 -10.17 14.99
N ILE A 893 8.37 -9.84 15.48
CA ILE A 893 7.41 -10.83 15.97
C ILE A 893 6.91 -11.71 14.83
N LEU A 894 6.62 -11.12 13.67
CA LEU A 894 6.27 -11.88 12.47
C LEU A 894 7.42 -12.78 12.02
N SER A 895 8.67 -12.32 12.09
CA SER A 895 9.83 -13.16 11.82
C SER A 895 9.96 -14.31 12.82
N LEU A 896 9.66 -14.10 14.11
CA LEU A 896 9.68 -15.16 15.11
C LEU A 896 8.59 -16.20 14.90
N ALA A 897 7.40 -15.77 14.43
CA ALA A 897 6.28 -16.63 14.11
C ALA A 897 6.49 -17.47 12.83
N ARG A 898 7.25 -16.94 11.86
CA ARG A 898 7.59 -17.65 10.61
C ARG A 898 8.73 -18.65 10.76
N ARG A 899 9.70 -18.31 11.60
CA ARG A 899 10.71 -19.28 12.06
C ARG A 899 10.00 -20.38 12.83
#